data_AF-A0A1G5JTI8-F1
#
_entry.id   AF-A0A1G5JTI8-F1
#
_cell.length_a   1.000
_cell.length_b   1.000
_cell.length_c   1.000
_cell.angle_alpha   90.00
_cell.angle_beta   90.00
_cell.angle_gamma   90.00
#
_symmetry.space_group_name_H-M   'P 1'
#
loop_
_entity.id
_entity.type
_entity.pdbx_description
1 polymer ?
#
loop_
_entity_poly.entity_id
_entity_poly.type
_entity_poly.pdbx_seq_one_letter_code
_entity_poly.pdbx_strand_id
1 'polypeptide(L)'
;MGSMMIYVPIVMALIGLLFMAAKRAWVLKQDAGDGKMKEISDYIYEGALAFLKAEYRLLAIFVVLASVVLAGITFVPGVKTHMLIVIAFVFGAIFSALAGNMGMKIATKTNVRTTQAARTSLPQALKVSFGGGTVMGLGVAGLAVLGLTAFFIFFYHFFMGGTWTNGEDMTVVLETLAGFSLGAESIALFARVGGGIYTKAADVGADLVGKVEAGIPEDDPRNPATIADNVGDNVGDVAGMGADLFGSYVATVLAAMVLGNYVISDMGGKIDDAFGGIGPILLPMAIAGFGILFSIIGTMLVKISSNDAKEKQVQGALNVGNWVSIVLTAISCFVLVKYMLPETMKMEFFGEGLKEISSLRVFYATIVGLIVGGVISSVTEYYTGLGTKPVLAIVQKSSTGAGTNVIAGLATGMVSTFPTVLLFAAAIWASYAFAGFYGVALAASAMMATTAMQLAIDAFGPISDNAGGIAEMSELPKEVRTRTDILDSVGNTTAATGKGFAIASAALTSLALFAAYVTFTGIDGINIFKAPVLAMLFVGGMIPVVFSALAMNSVGKAAMDMVYEVRRQFKEIPGIMEGKNKPEYGKCVEISTKAALREMMLPGILTIGFPIAIVLLPMVLGYDNLLIAEMLGGYMAGVTVSGVLWAVFQNNAGGSWDNAKKSFEAGVMINGEMTYKGSDAHKAAVTGDTVGDPFKDTSGPSMNILIKLSCLIGLVIAPILGNGSHTTTEGHAMATCCSAEGKCTSMTKEECVAKGCTNPTCEHMVATTEVKHEVSKKIMVEKTNVDGKVQATVTTNIDGKEEVLKFEGTEAEVQAKIDSIK
;
A
#
# COMPACT_ATOMS: atom_id res chain seq x y z
N MET A 1 -11.13 -3.76 -33.05
CA MET A 1 -10.33 -4.58 -32.11
C MET A 1 -9.85 -3.75 -30.91
N GLY A 2 -9.40 -2.50 -31.09
CA GLY A 2 -8.96 -1.65 -29.97
C GLY A 2 -10.05 -1.20 -28.98
N SER A 3 -11.31 -1.05 -29.40
CA SER A 3 -12.46 -0.82 -28.49
C SER A 3 -12.76 -2.00 -27.55
N MET A 4 -12.23 -3.20 -27.84
CA MET A 4 -12.40 -4.38 -26.97
C MET A 4 -11.37 -4.43 -25.84
N MET A 5 -10.31 -3.59 -25.89
CA MET A 5 -9.20 -3.65 -24.93
C MET A 5 -9.65 -3.31 -23.51
N ILE A 6 -10.64 -2.43 -23.36
CA ILE A 6 -11.24 -2.10 -22.05
C ILE A 6 -11.82 -3.34 -21.34
N TYR A 7 -12.27 -4.35 -22.08
CA TYR A 7 -12.83 -5.59 -21.54
C TYR A 7 -11.78 -6.68 -21.26
N VAL A 8 -10.57 -6.55 -21.81
CA VAL A 8 -9.52 -7.56 -21.67
C VAL A 8 -9.17 -7.84 -20.20
N PRO A 9 -8.98 -6.84 -19.32
CA PRO A 9 -8.68 -7.10 -17.91
C PRO A 9 -9.77 -7.92 -17.21
N ILE A 10 -11.06 -7.69 -17.52
CA ILE A 10 -12.17 -8.51 -16.99
C ILE A 10 -12.06 -9.95 -17.45
N VAL A 11 -11.78 -10.18 -18.75
CA VAL A 11 -11.61 -11.54 -19.27
C VAL A 11 -10.47 -12.26 -18.54
N MET A 12 -9.34 -11.59 -18.31
CA MET A 12 -8.21 -12.17 -17.57
C MET A 12 -8.54 -12.44 -16.10
N ALA A 13 -9.26 -11.53 -15.44
CA ALA A 13 -9.74 -11.73 -14.09
C ALA A 13 -10.69 -12.94 -14.00
N LEU A 14 -11.61 -13.09 -14.96
CA LEU A 14 -12.52 -14.24 -15.03
C LEU A 14 -11.75 -15.55 -15.26
N ILE A 15 -10.75 -15.58 -16.14
CA ILE A 15 -9.88 -16.75 -16.33
C ILE A 15 -9.17 -17.10 -15.02
N GLY A 16 -8.64 -16.09 -14.31
CA GLY A 16 -8.02 -16.26 -13.00
C GLY A 16 -8.96 -16.85 -11.96
N LEU A 17 -10.18 -16.32 -11.85
CA LEU A 17 -11.20 -16.80 -10.92
C LEU A 17 -11.72 -18.20 -11.28
N LEU A 18 -11.81 -18.54 -12.57
CA LEU A 18 -12.15 -19.89 -13.04
C LEU A 18 -11.05 -20.89 -12.68
N PHE A 19 -9.79 -20.53 -12.89
CA PHE A 19 -8.65 -21.36 -12.49
C PHE A 19 -8.60 -21.52 -10.96
N MET A 20 -8.86 -20.44 -10.21
CA MET A 20 -8.99 -20.47 -8.76
C MET A 20 -10.10 -21.45 -8.32
N ALA A 21 -11.28 -21.42 -8.96
CA ALA A 21 -12.37 -22.33 -8.65
C ALA A 21 -11.99 -23.80 -8.95
N ALA A 22 -11.31 -24.05 -10.07
CA ALA A 22 -10.81 -25.38 -10.41
C ALA A 22 -9.76 -25.87 -9.40
N LYS A 23 -8.82 -25.01 -9.00
CA LYS A 23 -7.79 -25.34 -8.01
C LYS A 23 -8.40 -25.58 -6.63
N ARG A 24 -9.39 -24.77 -6.22
CA ARG A 24 -10.17 -24.97 -5.00
C ARG A 24 -10.87 -26.32 -5.00
N ALA A 25 -11.54 -26.69 -6.11
CA ALA A 25 -12.18 -27.99 -6.24
C ALA A 25 -11.16 -29.14 -6.15
N TRP A 26 -9.96 -28.97 -6.72
CA TRP A 26 -8.88 -29.96 -6.60
C TRP A 26 -8.36 -30.10 -5.16
N VAL A 27 -8.15 -28.99 -4.43
CA VAL A 27 -7.72 -29.01 -3.02
C VAL A 27 -8.78 -29.68 -2.15
N LEU A 28 -10.06 -29.31 -2.30
CA LEU A 28 -11.14 -29.88 -1.49
C LEU A 28 -11.38 -31.37 -1.73
N LYS A 29 -10.99 -31.89 -2.90
CA LYS A 29 -10.99 -33.33 -3.22
C LYS A 29 -9.85 -34.11 -2.56
N GLN A 30 -8.80 -33.44 -2.07
CA GLN A 30 -7.74 -34.13 -1.31
C GLN A 30 -8.31 -34.65 0.02
N ASP A 31 -7.75 -35.77 0.47
CA ASP A 31 -8.16 -36.42 1.70
C ASP A 31 -7.92 -35.50 2.90
N ALA A 32 -8.96 -35.32 3.72
CA ALA A 32 -8.92 -34.50 4.92
C ALA A 32 -8.50 -35.30 6.16
N GLY A 33 -8.23 -36.60 6.02
CA GLY A 33 -7.98 -37.50 7.15
C GLY A 33 -9.25 -37.78 7.96
N ASP A 34 -9.07 -38.44 9.09
CA ASP A 34 -10.13 -38.90 9.99
C ASP A 34 -9.82 -38.66 11.47
N GLY A 35 -10.78 -38.98 12.34
CA GLY A 35 -10.62 -38.91 13.80
C GLY A 35 -10.30 -37.50 14.32
N LYS A 36 -9.30 -37.41 15.21
CA LYS A 36 -8.90 -36.19 15.92
C LYS A 36 -8.54 -35.05 14.96
N MET A 37 -7.84 -35.34 13.86
CA MET A 37 -7.42 -34.32 12.88
C MET A 37 -8.61 -33.51 12.35
N LYS A 38 -9.69 -34.20 12.01
CA LYS A 38 -10.91 -33.58 11.48
C LYS A 38 -11.64 -32.79 12.57
N GLU A 39 -11.73 -33.32 13.78
CA GLU A 39 -12.33 -32.62 14.94
C GLU A 39 -11.62 -31.28 15.20
N ILE A 40 -10.29 -31.28 15.25
CA ILE A 40 -9.47 -30.07 15.47
C ILE A 40 -9.66 -29.06 14.33
N SER A 41 -9.61 -29.54 13.08
CA SER A 41 -9.83 -28.68 11.91
C SER A 41 -11.21 -28.02 11.90
N ASP A 42 -12.24 -28.74 12.36
CA ASP A 42 -13.59 -28.19 12.47
C ASP A 42 -13.69 -27.14 13.59
N TYR A 43 -13.02 -27.33 14.75
CA TYR A 43 -12.94 -26.28 15.78
C TYR A 43 -12.24 -25.01 15.28
N ILE A 44 -11.12 -25.17 14.55
CA ILE A 44 -10.41 -24.03 13.95
C ILE A 44 -11.32 -23.30 12.95
N TYR A 45 -12.02 -24.05 12.09
CA TYR A 45 -12.94 -23.48 11.11
C TYR A 45 -14.11 -22.72 11.77
N GLU A 46 -14.72 -23.30 12.80
CA GLU A 46 -15.84 -22.68 13.52
C GLU A 46 -15.40 -21.43 14.29
N GLY A 47 -14.23 -21.48 14.95
CA GLY A 47 -13.66 -20.32 15.65
C GLY A 47 -13.35 -19.16 14.68
N ALA A 48 -12.71 -19.45 13.55
CA ALA A 48 -12.38 -18.46 12.54
C ALA A 48 -13.65 -17.82 11.93
N LEU A 49 -14.68 -18.62 11.64
CA LEU A 49 -15.95 -18.12 11.13
C LEU A 49 -16.70 -17.27 12.17
N ALA A 50 -16.65 -17.67 13.45
CA ALA A 50 -17.27 -16.92 14.53
C ALA A 50 -16.62 -15.54 14.71
N PHE A 51 -15.28 -15.47 14.69
CA PHE A 51 -14.53 -14.21 14.74
C PHE A 51 -14.88 -13.30 13.56
N LEU A 52 -14.76 -13.77 12.31
CA LEU A 52 -15.06 -12.94 11.14
C LEU A 52 -16.52 -12.46 11.14
N LYS A 53 -17.47 -13.27 11.59
CA LYS A 53 -18.88 -12.84 11.69
C LYS A 53 -19.06 -11.73 12.72
N ALA A 54 -18.34 -11.79 13.85
CA ALA A 54 -18.38 -10.77 14.87
C ALA A 54 -17.71 -9.47 14.40
N GLU A 55 -16.54 -9.58 13.76
CA GLU A 55 -15.82 -8.47 13.15
C GLU A 55 -16.66 -7.78 12.08
N TYR A 56 -17.16 -8.53 11.09
CA TYR A 56 -17.92 -7.96 9.97
C TYR A 56 -19.23 -7.32 10.41
N ARG A 57 -19.83 -7.76 11.53
CA ARG A 57 -21.00 -7.10 12.11
C ARG A 57 -20.67 -5.70 12.62
N LEU A 58 -19.51 -5.53 13.27
CA LEU A 58 -19.03 -4.23 13.71
C LEU A 58 -18.64 -3.36 12.52
N LEU A 59 -17.94 -3.93 11.54
CA LEU A 59 -17.54 -3.21 10.33
C LEU A 59 -18.72 -2.77 9.48
N ALA A 60 -19.83 -3.52 9.46
CA ALA A 60 -21.05 -3.09 8.79
C ALA A 60 -21.60 -1.77 9.37
N ILE A 61 -21.52 -1.58 10.69
CA ILE A 61 -21.92 -0.31 11.34
C ILE A 61 -20.98 0.81 10.88
N PHE A 62 -19.67 0.56 10.89
CA PHE A 62 -18.68 1.51 10.40
C PHE A 62 -18.92 1.90 8.93
N VAL A 63 -19.16 0.92 8.04
CA VAL A 63 -19.43 1.16 6.62
C VAL A 63 -20.66 2.04 6.44
N VAL A 64 -21.73 1.82 7.21
CA VAL A 64 -22.93 2.67 7.16
C VAL A 64 -22.59 4.10 7.60
N LEU A 65 -21.88 4.28 8.71
CA LEU A 65 -21.49 5.61 9.19
C LEU A 65 -20.57 6.34 8.20
N ALA A 66 -19.55 5.67 7.70
CA ALA A 66 -18.64 6.21 6.68
C ALA A 66 -19.38 6.55 5.38
N SER A 67 -20.37 5.74 4.98
CA SER A 67 -21.21 6.01 3.81
C SER A 67 -22.05 7.28 3.98
N VAL A 68 -22.57 7.54 5.19
CA VAL A 68 -23.29 8.78 5.50
C VAL A 68 -22.36 9.98 5.43
N VAL A 69 -21.13 9.87 5.96
CA VAL A 69 -20.13 10.93 5.88
C VAL A 69 -19.74 11.22 4.43
N LEU A 70 -19.45 10.17 3.65
CA LEU A 70 -19.13 10.30 2.22
C LEU A 70 -20.28 10.89 1.42
N ALA A 71 -21.52 10.49 1.71
CA ALA A 71 -22.71 11.11 1.12
C ALA A 71 -22.78 12.61 1.45
N GLY A 72 -22.54 12.97 2.70
CA GLY A 72 -22.49 14.37 3.15
C GLY A 72 -21.51 15.22 2.36
N ILE A 73 -20.31 14.67 2.06
CA ILE A 73 -19.29 15.33 1.24
C ILE A 73 -19.82 15.68 -0.15
N THR A 74 -20.61 14.80 -0.78
CA THR A 74 -21.16 15.06 -2.13
C THR A 74 -22.19 16.20 -2.18
N PHE A 75 -22.73 16.63 -1.03
CA PHE A 75 -23.66 17.76 -0.94
C PHE A 75 -22.95 19.09 -0.61
N VAL A 76 -21.64 19.09 -0.41
CA VAL A 76 -20.89 20.32 -0.13
C VAL A 76 -20.84 21.19 -1.40
N PRO A 77 -21.22 22.48 -1.33
CA PRO A 77 -21.20 23.36 -2.49
C PRO A 77 -19.82 23.42 -3.15
N GLY A 78 -19.76 23.23 -4.47
CA GLY A 78 -18.51 23.27 -5.25
C GLY A 78 -17.87 21.90 -5.51
N VAL A 79 -18.30 20.85 -4.82
CA VAL A 79 -17.84 19.47 -5.06
C VAL A 79 -18.55 18.86 -6.26
N LYS A 80 -17.80 18.32 -7.23
CA LYS A 80 -18.34 17.66 -8.44
C LYS A 80 -18.46 16.14 -8.31
N THR A 81 -17.97 15.58 -7.21
CA THR A 81 -18.01 14.13 -6.95
C THR A 81 -19.46 13.64 -6.81
N HIS A 82 -19.81 12.61 -7.58
CA HIS A 82 -21.17 12.07 -7.63
C HIS A 82 -21.46 11.10 -6.48
N MET A 83 -22.73 10.99 -6.05
CA MET A 83 -23.21 10.08 -4.99
C MET A 83 -22.88 8.58 -5.24
N LEU A 84 -22.54 8.22 -6.48
CA LEU A 84 -22.09 6.87 -6.84
C LEU A 84 -20.80 6.47 -6.11
N ILE A 85 -20.03 7.44 -5.57
CA ILE A 85 -18.84 7.16 -4.76
C ILE A 85 -19.19 6.33 -3.51
N VAL A 86 -20.38 6.54 -2.93
CA VAL A 86 -20.87 5.77 -1.78
C VAL A 86 -21.16 4.33 -2.17
N ILE A 87 -21.75 4.12 -3.35
CA ILE A 87 -21.99 2.77 -3.88
C ILE A 87 -20.65 2.08 -4.15
N ALA A 88 -19.71 2.77 -4.81
CA ALA A 88 -18.37 2.26 -5.03
C ALA A 88 -17.69 1.84 -3.71
N PHE A 89 -17.77 2.70 -2.68
CA PHE A 89 -17.26 2.44 -1.33
C PHE A 89 -17.84 1.19 -0.69
N VAL A 90 -19.18 1.04 -0.69
CA VAL A 90 -19.84 -0.14 -0.11
C VAL A 90 -19.41 -1.41 -0.83
N PHE A 91 -19.34 -1.40 -2.17
CA PHE A 91 -18.87 -2.56 -2.93
C PHE A 91 -17.39 -2.84 -2.73
N GLY A 92 -16.55 -1.82 -2.58
CA GLY A 92 -15.14 -1.96 -2.21
C GLY A 92 -14.97 -2.67 -0.88
N ALA A 93 -15.76 -2.26 0.12
CA ALA A 93 -15.80 -2.90 1.43
C ALA A 93 -16.26 -4.37 1.34
N ILE A 94 -17.31 -4.66 0.57
CA ILE A 94 -17.82 -6.02 0.35
C ILE A 94 -16.76 -6.90 -0.33
N PHE A 95 -16.09 -6.40 -1.37
CA PHE A 95 -15.08 -7.17 -2.10
C PHE A 95 -13.85 -7.43 -1.24
N SER A 96 -13.41 -6.47 -0.42
CA SER A 96 -12.32 -6.66 0.55
C SER A 96 -12.67 -7.71 1.60
N ALA A 97 -13.87 -7.62 2.20
CA ALA A 97 -14.38 -8.62 3.13
C ALA A 97 -14.53 -10.01 2.49
N LEU A 98 -14.93 -10.08 1.21
CA LEU A 98 -15.04 -11.31 0.44
C LEU A 98 -13.65 -11.92 0.19
N ALA A 99 -12.67 -11.11 -0.18
CA ALA A 99 -11.29 -11.53 -0.42
C ALA A 99 -10.68 -12.19 0.83
N GLY A 100 -10.77 -11.54 1.99
CA GLY A 100 -10.31 -12.10 3.27
C GLY A 100 -11.06 -13.37 3.67
N ASN A 101 -12.40 -13.37 3.58
CA ASN A 101 -13.23 -14.54 3.94
C ASN A 101 -12.98 -15.74 3.03
N MET A 102 -12.76 -15.52 1.74
CA MET A 102 -12.43 -16.58 0.79
C MET A 102 -11.07 -17.21 1.11
N GLY A 103 -10.06 -16.39 1.42
CA GLY A 103 -8.75 -16.85 1.88
C GLY A 103 -8.85 -17.71 3.13
N MET A 104 -9.51 -17.19 4.17
CA MET A 104 -9.72 -17.91 5.44
C MET A 104 -10.40 -19.27 5.22
N LYS A 105 -11.49 -19.31 4.44
CA LYS A 105 -12.24 -20.54 4.18
C LYS A 105 -11.43 -21.60 3.44
N ILE A 106 -10.55 -21.21 2.53
CA ILE A 106 -9.70 -22.20 1.86
C ILE A 106 -8.55 -22.63 2.77
N ALA A 107 -7.92 -21.72 3.52
CA ALA A 107 -6.83 -22.05 4.43
C ALA A 107 -7.25 -23.06 5.51
N THR A 108 -8.35 -22.77 6.21
CA THR A 108 -8.97 -23.66 7.23
C THR A 108 -9.46 -25.01 6.71
N LYS A 109 -9.66 -25.17 5.40
CA LYS A 109 -9.96 -26.48 4.79
C LYS A 109 -8.73 -27.15 4.20
N THR A 110 -7.67 -26.39 3.94
CA THR A 110 -6.43 -26.91 3.36
C THR A 110 -5.49 -27.43 4.45
N ASN A 111 -5.42 -26.78 5.62
CA ASN A 111 -4.55 -27.15 6.74
C ASN A 111 -4.56 -28.65 7.06
N VAL A 112 -5.73 -29.25 7.33
CA VAL A 112 -5.87 -30.67 7.67
C VAL A 112 -5.49 -31.59 6.51
N ARG A 113 -5.72 -31.15 5.27
CA ARG A 113 -5.33 -31.89 4.06
C ARG A 113 -3.82 -31.84 3.84
N THR A 114 -3.18 -30.74 4.21
CA THR A 114 -1.72 -30.62 4.26
C THR A 114 -1.15 -31.57 5.30
N THR A 115 -1.72 -31.63 6.50
CA THR A 115 -1.31 -32.60 7.54
C THR A 115 -1.45 -34.05 7.06
N GLN A 116 -2.59 -34.39 6.43
CA GLN A 116 -2.81 -35.73 5.88
C GLN A 116 -1.81 -36.04 4.76
N ALA A 117 -1.53 -35.08 3.88
CA ALA A 117 -0.50 -35.22 2.85
C ALA A 117 0.90 -35.42 3.45
N ALA A 118 1.23 -34.71 4.54
CA ALA A 118 2.52 -34.80 5.23
C ALA A 118 2.76 -36.18 5.87
N ARG A 119 1.72 -36.98 6.13
CA ARG A 119 1.88 -38.40 6.51
C ARG A 119 2.49 -39.24 5.39
N THR A 120 2.24 -38.87 4.13
CA THR A 120 2.74 -39.61 2.97
C THR A 120 4.07 -39.07 2.47
N SER A 121 4.16 -37.77 2.19
CA SER A 121 5.35 -37.16 1.56
C SER A 121 5.38 -35.64 1.69
N LEU A 122 6.58 -35.07 1.79
CA LEU A 122 6.81 -33.62 1.83
C LEU A 122 6.43 -32.92 0.50
N PRO A 123 6.75 -33.47 -0.70
CA PRO A 123 6.29 -32.90 -1.97
C PRO A 123 4.78 -32.78 -2.09
N GLN A 124 4.03 -33.80 -1.62
CA GLN A 124 2.57 -33.74 -1.66
C GLN A 124 2.03 -32.72 -0.65
N ALA A 125 2.61 -32.63 0.55
CA ALA A 125 2.25 -31.61 1.53
C ALA A 125 2.43 -30.20 0.96
N LEU A 126 3.59 -29.89 0.38
CA LEU A 126 3.86 -28.62 -0.30
C LEU A 126 2.83 -28.35 -1.41
N LYS A 127 2.52 -29.36 -2.25
CA LYS A 127 1.57 -29.20 -3.35
C LYS A 127 0.16 -28.87 -2.88
N VAL A 128 -0.25 -29.39 -1.73
CA VAL A 128 -1.57 -29.13 -1.13
C VAL A 128 -1.59 -27.75 -0.46
N SER A 129 -0.62 -27.42 0.40
CA SER A 129 -0.58 -26.13 1.08
C SER A 129 -0.39 -24.96 0.11
N PHE A 130 0.56 -25.08 -0.83
CA PHE A 130 0.74 -24.08 -1.90
C PHE A 130 -0.48 -24.01 -2.82
N GLY A 131 -1.17 -25.14 -3.01
CA GLY A 131 -2.45 -25.18 -3.73
C GLY A 131 -3.54 -24.35 -3.05
N GLY A 132 -3.63 -24.38 -1.71
CA GLY A 132 -4.51 -23.51 -0.93
C GLY A 132 -4.11 -22.05 -1.03
N GLY A 133 -2.82 -21.73 -0.90
CA GLY A 133 -2.30 -20.38 -1.10
C GLY A 133 -2.61 -19.82 -2.49
N THR A 134 -2.45 -20.64 -3.54
CA THR A 134 -2.80 -20.27 -4.93
C THR A 134 -4.27 -19.87 -5.08
N VAL A 135 -5.18 -20.55 -4.38
CA VAL A 135 -6.61 -20.20 -4.40
C VAL A 135 -6.84 -18.82 -3.81
N MET A 136 -6.18 -18.50 -2.69
CA MET A 136 -6.23 -17.17 -2.09
C MET A 136 -5.64 -16.10 -3.02
N GLY A 137 -4.41 -16.30 -3.52
CA GLY A 137 -3.72 -15.30 -4.33
C GLY A 137 -4.45 -14.96 -5.63
N LEU A 138 -4.92 -15.96 -6.37
CA LEU A 138 -5.72 -15.74 -7.58
C LEU A 138 -7.10 -15.17 -7.27
N GLY A 139 -7.67 -15.56 -6.14
CA GLY A 139 -8.95 -15.03 -5.67
C GLY A 139 -8.88 -13.53 -5.36
N VAL A 140 -7.88 -13.12 -4.60
CA VAL A 140 -7.65 -11.71 -4.23
C VAL A 140 -7.36 -10.86 -5.46
N ALA A 141 -6.36 -11.22 -6.27
CA ALA A 141 -6.00 -10.46 -7.46
C ALA A 141 -7.12 -10.46 -8.50
N GLY A 142 -7.79 -11.60 -8.71
CA GLY A 142 -8.91 -11.73 -9.63
C GLY A 142 -10.11 -10.86 -9.23
N LEU A 143 -10.47 -10.83 -7.94
CA LEU A 143 -11.53 -9.94 -7.45
C LEU A 143 -11.14 -8.47 -7.55
N ALA A 144 -9.88 -8.11 -7.30
CA ALA A 144 -9.39 -6.73 -7.40
C ALA A 144 -9.50 -6.20 -8.84
N VAL A 145 -8.96 -6.95 -9.82
CA VAL A 145 -9.04 -6.58 -11.24
C VAL A 145 -10.49 -6.59 -11.73
N LEU A 146 -11.27 -7.61 -11.36
CA LEU A 146 -12.69 -7.67 -11.76
C LEU A 146 -13.47 -6.47 -11.23
N GLY A 147 -13.36 -6.17 -9.93
CA GLY A 147 -14.09 -5.08 -9.30
C GLY A 147 -13.69 -3.73 -9.87
N LEU A 148 -12.38 -3.43 -9.92
CA LEU A 148 -11.87 -2.17 -10.43
C LEU A 148 -12.28 -1.94 -11.88
N THR A 149 -12.09 -2.94 -12.77
CA THR A 149 -12.42 -2.78 -14.18
C THR A 149 -13.93 -2.74 -14.41
N ALA A 150 -14.73 -3.51 -13.68
CA ALA A 150 -16.19 -3.48 -13.81
C ALA A 150 -16.76 -2.11 -13.42
N PHE A 151 -16.32 -1.55 -12.28
CA PHE A 151 -16.75 -0.22 -11.85
C PHE A 151 -16.23 0.89 -12.79
N PHE A 152 -14.98 0.80 -13.24
CA PHE A 152 -14.46 1.73 -14.24
C PHE A 152 -15.30 1.72 -15.52
N ILE A 153 -15.60 0.55 -16.09
CA ILE A 153 -16.44 0.42 -17.29
C ILE A 153 -17.83 1.00 -17.02
N PHE A 154 -18.45 0.66 -15.90
CA PHE A 154 -19.79 1.15 -15.56
C PHE A 154 -19.82 2.68 -15.47
N PHE A 155 -18.89 3.29 -14.73
CA PHE A 155 -18.81 4.75 -14.59
C PHE A 155 -18.45 5.43 -15.91
N TYR A 156 -17.53 4.86 -16.68
CA TYR A 156 -17.18 5.37 -18.00
C TYR A 156 -18.39 5.37 -18.97
N HIS A 157 -19.25 4.35 -18.93
CA HIS A 157 -20.49 4.35 -19.71
C HIS A 157 -21.55 5.30 -19.13
N PHE A 158 -21.67 5.39 -17.81
CA PHE A 158 -22.68 6.20 -17.15
C PHE A 158 -22.43 7.70 -17.31
N PHE A 159 -21.19 8.15 -17.10
CA PHE A 159 -20.83 9.57 -17.15
C PHE A 159 -20.42 10.03 -18.55
N MET A 160 -19.81 9.17 -19.37
CA MET A 160 -19.21 9.55 -20.66
C MET A 160 -19.83 8.82 -21.87
N GLY A 161 -20.89 8.02 -21.68
CA GLY A 161 -21.55 7.30 -22.77
C GLY A 161 -20.70 6.20 -23.42
N GLY A 162 -19.57 5.81 -22.80
CA GLY A 162 -18.66 4.78 -23.32
C GLY A 162 -17.64 5.31 -24.33
N THR A 163 -17.53 6.63 -24.49
CA THR A 163 -16.57 7.29 -25.38
C THR A 163 -15.88 8.42 -24.66
N TRP A 164 -14.62 8.70 -24.98
CA TRP A 164 -13.91 9.83 -24.40
C TRP A 164 -14.60 11.15 -24.80
N THR A 165 -14.99 11.94 -23.79
CA THR A 165 -15.63 13.26 -23.95
C THR A 165 -14.62 14.35 -23.62
N ASN A 166 -14.22 14.45 -22.35
CA ASN A 166 -13.28 15.44 -21.83
C ASN A 166 -12.62 14.93 -20.53
N GLY A 167 -11.58 15.63 -20.08
CA GLY A 167 -10.83 15.27 -18.87
C GLY A 167 -11.58 15.51 -17.55
N GLU A 168 -12.58 16.38 -17.53
CA GLU A 168 -13.37 16.68 -16.33
C GLU A 168 -14.31 15.51 -15.99
N ASP A 169 -15.06 15.00 -16.97
CA ASP A 169 -15.92 13.83 -16.80
C ASP A 169 -15.10 12.59 -16.41
N MET A 170 -13.91 12.42 -16.99
CA MET A 170 -13.00 11.34 -16.59
C MET A 170 -12.50 11.52 -15.16
N THR A 171 -12.27 12.75 -14.71
CA THR A 171 -11.90 13.03 -13.31
C THR A 171 -13.03 12.60 -12.38
N VAL A 172 -14.30 12.91 -12.70
CA VAL A 172 -15.46 12.44 -11.93
C VAL A 172 -15.55 10.91 -11.92
N VAL A 173 -15.26 10.24 -13.04
CA VAL A 173 -15.19 8.76 -13.11
C VAL A 173 -14.16 8.21 -12.13
N LEU A 174 -12.95 8.78 -12.13
CA LEU A 174 -11.83 8.30 -11.30
C LEU A 174 -12.00 8.65 -9.82
N GLU A 175 -12.54 9.83 -9.50
CA GLU A 175 -12.94 10.20 -8.14
C GLU A 175 -14.01 9.26 -7.59
N THR A 176 -15.04 8.94 -8.41
CA THR A 176 -16.08 7.98 -8.02
C THR A 176 -15.48 6.59 -7.79
N LEU A 177 -14.52 6.18 -8.62
CA LEU A 177 -13.78 4.93 -8.46
C LEU A 177 -12.88 4.92 -7.21
N ALA A 178 -12.40 6.08 -6.76
CA ALA A 178 -11.65 6.19 -5.51
C ALA A 178 -12.46 5.77 -4.29
N GLY A 179 -13.80 5.88 -4.34
CA GLY A 179 -14.69 5.30 -3.34
C GLY A 179 -14.47 3.79 -3.18
N PHE A 180 -14.37 3.03 -4.29
CA PHE A 180 -14.11 1.59 -4.25
C PHE A 180 -12.78 1.25 -3.56
N SER A 181 -11.73 2.02 -3.86
CA SER A 181 -10.43 1.86 -3.20
C SER A 181 -10.49 2.21 -1.71
N LEU A 182 -11.17 3.29 -1.35
CA LEU A 182 -11.33 3.71 0.05
C LEU A 182 -12.08 2.65 0.88
N GLY A 183 -13.15 2.08 0.32
CA GLY A 183 -13.92 1.02 0.97
C GLY A 183 -13.10 -0.24 1.18
N ALA A 184 -12.29 -0.60 0.18
CA ALA A 184 -11.41 -1.76 0.23
C ALA A 184 -10.38 -1.67 1.37
N GLU A 185 -9.67 -0.55 1.45
CA GLU A 185 -8.61 -0.30 2.44
C GLU A 185 -9.18 -0.06 3.85
N SER A 186 -10.39 0.50 3.96
CA SER A 186 -11.03 0.70 5.26
C SER A 186 -11.31 -0.64 5.96
N ILE A 187 -11.79 -1.64 5.22
CA ILE A 187 -12.00 -2.99 5.77
C ILE A 187 -10.66 -3.67 6.08
N ALA A 188 -9.66 -3.49 5.20
CA ALA A 188 -8.34 -4.07 5.40
C ALA A 188 -7.70 -3.61 6.71
N LEU A 189 -7.82 -2.32 7.08
CA LEU A 189 -7.26 -1.80 8.32
C LEU A 189 -7.78 -2.55 9.54
N PHE A 190 -9.10 -2.66 9.67
CA PHE A 190 -9.69 -3.32 10.82
C PHE A 190 -9.45 -4.83 10.80
N ALA A 191 -9.51 -5.48 9.63
CA ALA A 191 -9.22 -6.90 9.50
C ALA A 191 -7.78 -7.25 9.91
N ARG A 192 -6.80 -6.41 9.52
CA ARG A 192 -5.40 -6.63 9.86
C ARG A 192 -5.10 -6.32 11.32
N VAL A 193 -5.63 -5.24 11.87
CA VAL A 193 -5.42 -4.88 13.28
C VAL A 193 -6.20 -5.82 14.21
N GLY A 194 -7.48 -6.06 13.93
CA GLY A 194 -8.34 -6.94 14.70
C GLY A 194 -7.86 -8.39 14.66
N GLY A 195 -7.63 -8.92 13.45
CA GLY A 195 -7.05 -10.25 13.27
C GLY A 195 -5.68 -10.38 13.91
N GLY A 196 -4.81 -9.38 13.77
CA GLY A 196 -3.47 -9.32 14.39
C GLY A 196 -3.51 -9.37 15.92
N ILE A 197 -4.37 -8.55 16.55
CA ILE A 197 -4.57 -8.57 18.01
C ILE A 197 -5.10 -9.93 18.46
N TYR A 198 -6.04 -10.50 17.71
CA TYR A 198 -6.60 -11.82 18.03
C TYR A 198 -5.52 -12.90 18.02
N THR A 199 -4.76 -13.03 16.93
CA THR A 199 -3.74 -14.08 16.77
C THR A 199 -2.65 -13.93 17.82
N LYS A 200 -2.03 -12.75 17.92
CA LYS A 200 -0.87 -12.59 18.80
C LYS A 200 -1.22 -12.62 20.30
N ALA A 201 -2.46 -12.28 20.67
CA ALA A 201 -2.93 -12.50 22.04
C ALA A 201 -3.02 -14.00 22.39
N ALA A 202 -3.47 -14.82 21.43
CA ALA A 202 -3.57 -16.26 21.61
C ALA A 202 -2.18 -16.92 21.58
N ASP A 203 -1.36 -16.59 20.59
CA ASP A 203 0.02 -17.07 20.39
C ASP A 203 0.89 -16.82 21.63
N VAL A 204 1.04 -15.55 22.05
CA VAL A 204 1.84 -15.19 23.24
C VAL A 204 1.30 -15.85 24.51
N GLY A 205 -0.03 -15.96 24.65
CA GLY A 205 -0.64 -16.63 25.79
C GLY A 205 -0.40 -18.14 25.81
N ALA A 206 -0.49 -18.79 24.65
CA ALA A 206 -0.24 -20.22 24.48
C ALA A 206 1.23 -20.54 24.74
N ASP A 207 2.14 -19.78 24.15
CA ASP A 207 3.58 -20.01 24.21
C ASP A 207 4.17 -19.73 25.58
N LEU A 208 3.80 -18.63 26.21
CA LEU A 208 4.37 -18.25 27.50
C LEU A 208 3.96 -19.25 28.59
N VAL A 209 2.67 -19.61 28.66
CA VAL A 209 2.21 -20.55 29.70
C VAL A 209 2.56 -22.00 29.33
N GLY A 210 2.44 -22.37 28.05
CA GLY A 210 2.76 -23.71 27.59
C GLY A 210 4.26 -24.02 27.61
N LYS A 211 5.05 -23.30 26.80
CA LYS A 211 6.48 -23.60 26.60
C LYS A 211 7.34 -23.16 27.78
N VAL A 212 7.11 -21.96 28.32
CA VAL A 212 8.00 -21.37 29.33
C VAL A 212 7.64 -21.80 30.76
N GLU A 213 6.36 -21.77 31.12
CA GLU A 213 5.93 -22.10 32.48
C GLU A 213 5.68 -23.60 32.69
N ALA A 214 4.89 -24.23 31.82
CA ALA A 214 4.50 -25.62 31.96
C ALA A 214 5.52 -26.61 31.33
N GLY A 215 6.37 -26.13 30.41
CA GLY A 215 7.37 -26.96 29.73
C GLY A 215 6.76 -28.01 28.80
N ILE A 216 5.54 -27.79 28.31
CA ILE A 216 4.88 -28.67 27.33
C ILE A 216 5.27 -28.27 25.89
N PRO A 217 5.15 -29.19 24.91
CA PRO A 217 5.34 -28.88 23.50
C PRO A 217 4.50 -27.69 23.01
N GLU A 218 4.96 -27.10 21.90
CA GLU A 218 4.17 -26.16 21.09
C GLU A 218 2.93 -26.86 20.55
N ASP A 219 1.81 -26.16 20.40
CA ASP A 219 0.55 -26.74 19.90
C ASP A 219 0.04 -27.96 20.70
N ASP A 220 0.46 -28.14 21.94
CA ASP A 220 0.05 -29.30 22.74
C ASP A 220 -1.47 -29.27 22.98
N PRO A 221 -2.20 -30.40 22.78
CA PRO A 221 -3.65 -30.44 22.91
C PRO A 221 -4.14 -30.13 24.34
N ARG A 222 -3.27 -30.21 25.35
CA ARG A 222 -3.58 -29.85 26.74
C ARG A 222 -3.71 -28.34 26.93
N ASN A 223 -3.08 -27.53 26.07
CA ASN A 223 -3.12 -26.07 26.20
C ASN A 223 -4.43 -25.52 25.61
N PRO A 224 -5.29 -24.84 26.40
CA PRO A 224 -6.57 -24.31 25.90
C PRO A 224 -6.44 -23.18 24.86
N ALA A 225 -5.27 -22.54 24.76
CA ALA A 225 -5.07 -21.43 23.83
C ALA A 225 -4.70 -21.88 22.40
N THR A 226 -4.33 -23.15 22.16
CA THR A 226 -3.82 -23.61 20.85
C THR A 226 -4.86 -23.54 19.74
N ILE A 227 -6.13 -23.80 20.04
CA ILE A 227 -7.21 -23.58 19.07
C ILE A 227 -7.36 -22.09 18.75
N ALA A 228 -7.26 -21.20 19.75
CA ALA A 228 -7.35 -19.77 19.50
C ALA A 228 -6.16 -19.27 18.67
N ASP A 229 -4.98 -19.82 18.90
CA ASP A 229 -3.76 -19.53 18.15
C ASP A 229 -3.90 -19.94 16.67
N ASN A 230 -4.25 -21.21 16.43
CA ASN A 230 -4.46 -21.72 15.07
C ASN A 230 -5.64 -21.02 14.35
N VAL A 231 -6.69 -20.60 15.08
CA VAL A 231 -7.75 -19.72 14.53
C VAL A 231 -7.15 -18.38 14.12
N GLY A 232 -6.25 -17.85 14.93
CA GLY A 232 -5.51 -16.62 14.74
C GLY A 232 -4.81 -16.53 13.39
N ASP A 233 -4.05 -17.55 13.01
CA ASP A 233 -3.33 -17.57 11.73
C ASP A 233 -4.28 -17.40 10.55
N ASN A 234 -5.49 -17.95 10.66
CA ASN A 234 -6.49 -17.87 9.60
C ASN A 234 -7.22 -16.52 9.55
N VAL A 235 -7.42 -15.84 10.69
CA VAL A 235 -8.14 -14.55 10.74
C VAL A 235 -7.20 -13.35 10.58
N GLY A 236 -5.99 -13.42 11.12
CA GLY A 236 -4.96 -12.39 10.97
C GLY A 236 -4.15 -12.58 9.70
N ASP A 237 -3.39 -13.66 9.64
CA ASP A 237 -2.36 -13.87 8.61
C ASP A 237 -2.89 -14.33 7.27
N VAL A 238 -4.12 -14.86 7.22
CA VAL A 238 -4.82 -15.14 5.96
C VAL A 238 -5.87 -14.08 5.66
N ALA A 239 -6.92 -13.92 6.49
CA ALA A 239 -8.02 -13.02 6.14
C ALA A 239 -7.58 -11.54 6.08
N GLY A 240 -6.89 -11.06 7.11
CA GLY A 240 -6.38 -9.69 7.17
C GLY A 240 -5.37 -9.39 6.06
N MET A 241 -4.47 -10.33 5.76
CA MET A 241 -3.51 -10.20 4.65
C MET A 241 -4.19 -10.15 3.29
N GLY A 242 -5.20 -11.00 3.06
CA GLY A 242 -5.96 -11.02 1.82
C GLY A 242 -6.69 -9.70 1.57
N ALA A 243 -7.25 -9.09 2.63
CA ALA A 243 -7.89 -7.78 2.57
C ALA A 243 -6.86 -6.66 2.32
N ASP A 244 -5.70 -6.70 2.97
CA ASP A 244 -4.61 -5.74 2.78
C ASP A 244 -4.09 -5.73 1.34
N LEU A 245 -3.69 -6.87 0.81
CA LEU A 245 -3.17 -6.93 -0.55
C LEU A 245 -4.24 -6.70 -1.61
N PHE A 246 -5.52 -7.00 -1.32
CA PHE A 246 -6.64 -6.55 -2.15
C PHE A 246 -6.70 -5.01 -2.23
N GLY A 247 -6.73 -4.34 -1.07
CA GLY A 247 -6.75 -2.87 -1.00
C GLY A 247 -5.54 -2.25 -1.70
N SER A 248 -4.35 -2.78 -1.41
CA SER A 248 -3.07 -2.35 -2.00
C SER A 248 -3.14 -2.37 -3.52
N TYR A 249 -3.67 -3.46 -4.07
CA TYR A 249 -3.76 -3.67 -5.51
C TYR A 249 -4.68 -2.63 -6.15
N VAL A 250 -5.87 -2.45 -5.58
CA VAL A 250 -6.88 -1.50 -6.08
C VAL A 250 -6.36 -0.06 -6.02
N ALA A 251 -5.77 0.34 -4.89
CA ALA A 251 -5.24 1.69 -4.68
C ALA A 251 -4.10 2.02 -5.66
N THR A 252 -3.20 1.06 -5.88
CA THR A 252 -2.05 1.24 -6.76
C THR A 252 -2.46 1.41 -8.22
N VAL A 253 -3.35 0.54 -8.71
CA VAL A 253 -3.83 0.61 -10.09
C VAL A 253 -4.66 1.88 -10.29
N LEU A 254 -5.50 2.27 -9.33
CA LEU A 254 -6.25 3.52 -9.37
C LEU A 254 -5.33 4.75 -9.44
N ALA A 255 -4.28 4.82 -8.61
CA ALA A 255 -3.34 5.94 -8.64
C ALA A 255 -2.66 6.07 -10.01
N ALA A 256 -2.28 4.95 -10.62
CA ALA A 256 -1.75 4.93 -11.98
C ALA A 256 -2.78 5.35 -13.04
N MET A 257 -4.05 4.99 -12.87
CA MET A 257 -5.15 5.45 -13.74
C MET A 257 -5.35 6.96 -13.68
N VAL A 258 -5.35 7.54 -12.46
CA VAL A 258 -5.45 9.00 -12.25
C VAL A 258 -4.31 9.74 -12.94
N LEU A 259 -3.07 9.28 -12.76
CA LEU A 259 -1.93 9.89 -13.42
C LEU A 259 -1.93 9.66 -14.94
N GLY A 260 -2.51 8.56 -15.41
CA GLY A 260 -2.77 8.34 -16.84
C GLY A 260 -3.71 9.39 -17.45
N ASN A 261 -4.72 9.85 -16.71
CA ASN A 261 -5.60 10.94 -17.15
C ASN A 261 -4.83 12.27 -17.30
N TYR A 262 -3.84 12.48 -16.45
CA TYR A 262 -2.99 13.68 -16.54
C TYR A 262 -2.06 13.63 -17.76
N VAL A 263 -1.52 12.46 -18.11
CA VAL A 263 -0.77 12.30 -19.37
C VAL A 263 -1.61 12.68 -20.59
N ILE A 264 -2.91 12.33 -20.60
CA ILE A 264 -3.83 12.73 -21.67
C ILE A 264 -4.02 14.26 -21.68
N SER A 265 -4.10 14.87 -20.49
CA SER A 265 -4.23 16.33 -20.34
C SER A 265 -2.99 17.06 -20.86
N ASP A 266 -1.78 16.60 -20.49
CA ASP A 266 -0.49 17.15 -20.94
C ASP A 266 -0.29 17.03 -22.46
N MET A 267 -0.94 16.04 -23.08
CA MET A 267 -0.92 15.85 -24.53
C MET A 267 -1.94 16.72 -25.29
N GLY A 268 -2.60 17.66 -24.62
CA GLY A 268 -3.60 18.56 -25.22
C GLY A 268 -5.03 18.09 -25.04
N GLY A 269 -5.29 17.22 -24.05
CA GLY A 269 -6.64 16.78 -23.65
C GLY A 269 -7.27 15.70 -24.55
N LYS A 270 -6.55 15.22 -25.56
CA LYS A 270 -7.00 14.13 -26.43
C LYS A 270 -5.81 13.38 -27.02
N ILE A 271 -5.88 12.05 -26.96
CA ILE A 271 -4.97 11.16 -27.69
C ILE A 271 -5.78 10.46 -28.76
N ASP A 272 -5.37 10.59 -30.03
CA ASP A 272 -5.96 9.80 -31.11
C ASP A 272 -5.22 8.45 -31.20
N ASP A 273 -5.79 7.42 -30.56
CA ASP A 273 -5.27 6.07 -30.56
C ASP A 273 -6.34 5.02 -30.88
N ALA A 274 -5.93 3.76 -31.02
CA ALA A 274 -6.84 2.64 -31.27
C ALA A 274 -7.75 2.30 -30.07
N PHE A 275 -7.50 2.89 -28.90
CA PHE A 275 -8.14 2.58 -27.61
C PHE A 275 -9.15 3.64 -27.17
N GLY A 276 -9.49 4.58 -28.05
CA GLY A 276 -10.45 5.65 -27.74
C GLY A 276 -9.86 6.78 -26.91
N GLY A 277 -8.53 6.96 -26.94
CA GLY A 277 -7.80 8.03 -26.28
C GLY A 277 -7.50 7.82 -24.80
N ILE A 278 -7.84 6.66 -24.26
CA ILE A 278 -7.68 6.31 -22.83
C ILE A 278 -6.56 5.28 -22.59
N GLY A 279 -5.67 5.06 -23.56
CA GLY A 279 -4.55 4.11 -23.46
C GLY A 279 -3.74 4.23 -22.15
N PRO A 280 -3.30 5.44 -21.74
CA PRO A 280 -2.57 5.64 -20.47
C PRO A 280 -3.36 5.26 -19.21
N ILE A 281 -4.69 5.40 -19.22
CA ILE A 281 -5.57 5.02 -18.11
C ILE A 281 -5.76 3.50 -18.08
N LEU A 282 -5.91 2.87 -19.24
CA LEU A 282 -6.16 1.43 -19.34
C LEU A 282 -4.91 0.57 -19.08
N LEU A 283 -3.72 1.09 -19.37
CA LEU A 283 -2.46 0.35 -19.27
C LEU A 283 -2.22 -0.33 -17.91
N PRO A 284 -2.33 0.34 -16.75
CA PRO A 284 -2.10 -0.32 -15.46
C PRO A 284 -3.10 -1.45 -15.18
N MET A 285 -4.37 -1.32 -15.62
CA MET A 285 -5.36 -2.40 -15.51
C MET A 285 -5.03 -3.59 -16.43
N ALA A 286 -4.51 -3.32 -17.63
CA ALA A 286 -4.07 -4.37 -18.54
C ALA A 286 -2.87 -5.14 -17.95
N ILE A 287 -1.85 -4.43 -17.46
CA ILE A 287 -0.68 -5.02 -16.79
C ILE A 287 -1.14 -5.91 -15.63
N ALA A 288 -2.06 -5.42 -14.80
CA ALA A 288 -2.67 -6.17 -13.72
C ALA A 288 -3.38 -7.46 -14.19
N GLY A 289 -4.22 -7.36 -15.21
CA GLY A 289 -4.93 -8.52 -15.78
C GLY A 289 -3.99 -9.59 -16.34
N PHE A 290 -2.97 -9.20 -17.09
CA PHE A 290 -1.96 -10.14 -17.61
C PHE A 290 -1.10 -10.74 -16.49
N GLY A 291 -0.79 -9.97 -15.44
CA GLY A 291 -0.08 -10.44 -14.25
C GLY A 291 -0.75 -11.65 -13.57
N ILE A 292 -2.09 -11.71 -13.58
CA ILE A 292 -2.84 -12.89 -13.10
C ILE A 292 -2.49 -14.13 -13.90
N LEU A 293 -2.46 -14.05 -15.24
CA LEU A 293 -2.13 -15.19 -16.09
C LEU A 293 -0.69 -15.67 -15.88
N PHE A 294 0.25 -14.75 -15.76
CA PHE A 294 1.64 -15.12 -15.54
C PHE A 294 1.86 -15.72 -14.15
N SER A 295 1.11 -15.25 -13.15
CA SER A 295 1.10 -15.88 -11.83
C SER A 295 0.56 -17.32 -11.91
N ILE A 296 -0.47 -17.60 -12.71
CA ILE A 296 -0.92 -18.98 -12.95
C ILE A 296 0.22 -19.82 -13.53
N ILE A 297 0.93 -19.33 -14.54
CA ILE A 297 2.06 -20.04 -15.14
C ILE A 297 3.17 -20.27 -14.10
N GLY A 298 3.51 -19.26 -13.30
CA GLY A 298 4.51 -19.35 -12.23
C GLY A 298 4.15 -20.41 -11.19
N THR A 299 2.88 -20.46 -10.76
CA THR A 299 2.41 -21.45 -9.76
C THR A 299 2.54 -22.89 -10.27
N MET A 300 2.44 -23.13 -11.58
CA MET A 300 2.59 -24.48 -12.16
C MET A 300 4.03 -25.00 -12.11
N LEU A 301 5.01 -24.12 -11.91
CA LEU A 301 6.44 -24.48 -11.88
C LEU A 301 6.97 -24.77 -10.47
N VAL A 302 6.21 -24.44 -9.43
CA VAL A 302 6.57 -24.71 -8.03
C VAL A 302 6.44 -26.21 -7.74
N LYS A 303 7.58 -26.89 -7.59
CA LYS A 303 7.64 -28.31 -7.24
C LYS A 303 8.95 -28.68 -6.58
N ILE A 304 8.90 -29.68 -5.71
CA ILE A 304 10.06 -30.42 -5.18
C ILE A 304 9.91 -31.90 -5.53
N SER A 305 11.03 -32.62 -5.66
CA SER A 305 11.02 -34.02 -6.12
C SER A 305 11.42 -35.04 -5.04
N SER A 306 11.92 -34.60 -3.89
CA SER A 306 12.44 -35.48 -2.84
C SER A 306 11.75 -35.26 -1.50
N ASN A 307 11.60 -36.34 -0.72
CA ASN A 307 11.18 -36.29 0.67
C ASN A 307 12.27 -35.79 1.62
N ASP A 308 13.54 -35.91 1.22
CA ASP A 308 14.69 -35.43 2.00
C ASP A 308 14.97 -33.94 1.78
N ALA A 309 14.05 -33.24 1.11
CA ALA A 309 14.22 -31.83 0.81
C ALA A 309 14.28 -31.00 2.09
N LYS A 310 15.19 -30.04 2.10
CA LYS A 310 15.36 -29.06 3.19
C LYS A 310 14.76 -27.72 2.85
N GLU A 311 14.68 -26.84 3.84
CA GLU A 311 14.10 -25.50 3.82
C GLU A 311 14.58 -24.72 2.59
N LYS A 312 15.90 -24.74 2.31
CA LYS A 312 16.50 -24.06 1.16
C LYS A 312 15.98 -24.55 -0.20
N GLN A 313 15.67 -25.84 -0.33
CA GLN A 313 15.15 -26.42 -1.58
C GLN A 313 13.67 -26.06 -1.78
N VAL A 314 12.89 -26.03 -0.70
CA VAL A 314 11.49 -25.59 -0.73
C VAL A 314 11.40 -24.09 -1.08
N GLN A 315 12.20 -23.25 -0.40
CA GLN A 315 12.30 -21.81 -0.72
C GLN A 315 12.73 -21.59 -2.18
N GLY A 316 13.72 -22.34 -2.65
CA GLY A 316 14.18 -22.27 -4.04
C GLY A 316 13.07 -22.57 -5.06
N ALA A 317 12.20 -23.55 -4.77
CA ALA A 317 11.07 -23.88 -5.63
C ALA A 317 10.03 -22.74 -5.71
N LEU A 318 9.74 -22.09 -4.58
CA LEU A 318 8.85 -20.92 -4.51
C LEU A 318 9.44 -19.72 -5.27
N ASN A 319 10.75 -19.48 -5.08
CA ASN A 319 11.48 -18.40 -5.75
C ASN A 319 11.48 -18.56 -7.29
N VAL A 320 11.60 -19.80 -7.82
CA VAL A 320 11.50 -20.05 -9.27
C VAL A 320 10.15 -19.60 -9.82
N GLY A 321 9.05 -19.93 -9.16
CA GLY A 321 7.72 -19.50 -9.59
C GLY A 321 7.56 -17.98 -9.57
N ASN A 322 8.15 -17.31 -8.57
CA ASN A 322 8.14 -15.85 -8.46
C ASN A 322 8.91 -15.19 -9.60
N TRP A 323 10.16 -15.60 -9.84
CA TRP A 323 11.00 -15.06 -10.91
C TRP A 323 10.39 -15.24 -12.29
N VAL A 324 9.78 -16.40 -12.57
CA VAL A 324 9.09 -16.61 -13.84
C VAL A 324 7.91 -15.66 -14.00
N SER A 325 7.12 -15.44 -12.94
CA SER A 325 6.01 -14.49 -12.96
C SER A 325 6.50 -13.06 -13.23
N ILE A 326 7.60 -12.65 -12.62
CA ILE A 326 8.24 -11.33 -12.82
C ILE A 326 8.73 -11.17 -14.27
N VAL A 327 9.45 -12.16 -14.81
CA VAL A 327 10.02 -12.08 -16.17
C VAL A 327 8.91 -12.04 -17.23
N LEU A 328 7.87 -12.87 -17.09
CA LEU A 328 6.74 -12.84 -18.03
C LEU A 328 5.97 -11.53 -17.95
N THR A 329 5.81 -10.98 -16.74
CA THR A 329 5.21 -9.66 -16.54
C THR A 329 6.06 -8.56 -17.22
N ALA A 330 7.39 -8.61 -17.12
CA ALA A 330 8.28 -7.67 -17.81
C ALA A 330 8.10 -7.71 -19.34
N ILE A 331 8.02 -8.92 -19.91
CA ILE A 331 7.77 -9.10 -21.36
C ILE A 331 6.41 -8.51 -21.73
N SER A 332 5.39 -8.74 -20.92
CA SER A 332 4.05 -8.18 -21.15
C SER A 332 4.02 -6.67 -21.01
N CYS A 333 4.71 -6.08 -20.04
CA CYS A 333 4.85 -4.63 -19.92
C CYS A 333 5.46 -4.03 -21.18
N PHE A 334 6.49 -4.64 -21.76
CA PHE A 334 7.08 -4.18 -23.02
C PHE A 334 6.05 -4.17 -24.16
N VAL A 335 5.33 -5.29 -24.34
CA VAL A 335 4.32 -5.43 -25.40
C VAL A 335 3.16 -4.45 -25.19
N LEU A 336 2.63 -4.35 -23.97
CA LEU A 336 1.50 -3.48 -23.65
C LEU A 336 1.86 -2.01 -23.77
N VAL A 337 3.03 -1.59 -23.28
CA VAL A 337 3.49 -0.21 -23.42
C VAL A 337 3.67 0.17 -24.88
N LYS A 338 4.26 -0.71 -25.70
CA LYS A 338 4.41 -0.46 -27.15
C LYS A 338 3.09 -0.48 -27.91
N TYR A 339 2.12 -1.25 -27.44
CA TYR A 339 0.83 -1.40 -28.10
C TYR A 339 -0.15 -0.30 -27.71
N MET A 340 -0.17 0.12 -26.44
CA MET A 340 -1.19 0.99 -25.86
C MET A 340 -0.80 2.46 -25.76
N LEU A 341 0.49 2.78 -25.73
CA LEU A 341 0.96 4.17 -25.63
C LEU A 341 1.50 4.65 -26.97
N PRO A 342 1.34 5.95 -27.30
CA PRO A 342 1.97 6.52 -28.49
C PRO A 342 3.50 6.48 -28.36
N GLU A 343 4.20 6.56 -29.50
CA GLU A 343 5.67 6.48 -29.52
C GLU A 343 6.33 7.55 -28.65
N THR A 344 5.77 8.75 -28.66
CA THR A 344 6.19 9.91 -27.87
C THR A 344 4.97 10.54 -27.19
N MET A 345 5.12 10.89 -25.93
CA MET A 345 4.14 11.58 -25.09
C MET A 345 4.75 12.88 -24.58
N LYS A 346 3.92 13.90 -24.38
CA LYS A 346 4.29 15.11 -23.64
C LYS A 346 3.82 14.92 -22.22
N MET A 347 4.72 15.12 -21.26
CA MET A 347 4.45 14.94 -19.84
C MET A 347 5.03 16.12 -19.09
N GLU A 348 4.25 16.72 -18.20
CA GLU A 348 4.71 17.78 -17.33
C GLU A 348 5.53 17.19 -16.18
N PHE A 349 6.76 17.70 -16.03
CA PHE A 349 7.61 17.37 -14.90
C PHE A 349 7.52 18.50 -13.89
N PHE A 350 7.25 18.14 -12.65
CA PHE A 350 7.09 19.07 -11.56
C PHE A 350 8.34 19.95 -11.40
N GLY A 351 8.19 21.27 -11.55
CA GLY A 351 9.29 22.24 -11.48
C GLY A 351 10.25 22.25 -12.68
N GLU A 352 10.06 21.37 -13.68
CA GLU A 352 10.92 21.26 -14.87
C GLU A 352 10.15 21.50 -16.18
N GLY A 353 8.83 21.62 -16.12
CA GLY A 353 7.96 21.90 -17.26
C GLY A 353 7.71 20.68 -18.16
N LEU A 354 7.11 20.95 -19.32
CA LEU A 354 6.70 19.92 -20.28
C LEU A 354 7.91 19.27 -20.97
N LYS A 355 7.98 17.94 -20.96
CA LYS A 355 9.04 17.15 -21.61
C LYS A 355 8.47 16.10 -22.56
N GLU A 356 9.22 15.82 -23.63
CA GLU A 356 8.91 14.71 -24.53
C GLU A 356 9.52 13.40 -24.01
N ILE A 357 8.64 12.42 -23.79
CA ILE A 357 8.94 11.13 -23.20
C ILE A 357 8.52 10.03 -24.18
N SER A 358 9.45 9.15 -24.54
CA SER A 358 9.11 8.00 -25.38
C SER A 358 8.42 6.90 -24.57
N SER A 359 7.56 6.11 -25.22
CA SER A 359 6.93 4.95 -24.59
C SER A 359 7.94 3.97 -23.99
N LEU A 360 9.14 3.84 -24.57
CA LEU A 360 10.21 3.00 -24.00
C LEU A 360 10.68 3.47 -22.62
N ARG A 361 10.67 4.77 -22.34
CA ARG A 361 10.99 5.26 -20.99
C ARG A 361 9.94 4.81 -19.99
N VAL A 362 8.66 4.84 -20.38
CA VAL A 362 7.58 4.30 -19.53
C VAL A 362 7.78 2.80 -19.27
N PHE A 363 8.19 2.03 -20.28
CA PHE A 363 8.56 0.64 -20.09
C PHE A 363 9.71 0.48 -19.08
N TYR A 364 10.78 1.27 -19.16
CA TYR A 364 11.86 1.21 -18.18
C TYR A 364 11.40 1.56 -16.76
N ALA A 365 10.42 2.45 -16.59
CA ALA A 365 9.81 2.69 -15.29
C ALA A 365 9.09 1.44 -14.73
N THR A 366 8.38 0.67 -15.58
CA THR A 366 7.78 -0.61 -15.14
C THR A 366 8.82 -1.63 -14.70
N ILE A 367 9.99 -1.67 -15.37
CA ILE A 367 11.10 -2.55 -15.01
C ILE A 367 11.68 -2.18 -13.63
N VAL A 368 11.78 -0.89 -13.31
CA VAL A 368 12.21 -0.44 -11.96
C VAL A 368 11.31 -1.05 -10.89
N GLY A 369 9.99 -1.01 -11.07
CA GLY A 369 9.03 -1.61 -10.12
C GLY A 369 9.20 -3.12 -9.94
N LEU A 370 9.36 -3.85 -11.05
CA LEU A 370 9.59 -5.30 -11.02
C LEU A 370 10.92 -5.66 -10.33
N ILE A 371 11.96 -4.86 -10.53
CA ILE A 371 13.25 -5.01 -9.83
C ILE A 371 13.05 -4.76 -8.34
N VAL A 372 12.34 -3.71 -7.94
CA VAL A 372 12.05 -3.43 -6.52
C VAL A 372 11.34 -4.61 -5.87
N GLY A 373 10.31 -5.17 -6.51
CA GLY A 373 9.59 -6.34 -5.98
C GLY A 373 10.48 -7.58 -5.78
N GLY A 374 11.41 -7.84 -6.70
CA GLY A 374 12.38 -8.92 -6.55
C GLY A 374 13.42 -8.65 -5.46
N VAL A 375 14.02 -7.44 -5.47
CA VAL A 375 15.10 -7.07 -4.55
C VAL A 375 14.60 -6.95 -3.12
N ILE A 376 13.41 -6.40 -2.87
CA ILE A 376 12.87 -6.29 -1.50
C ILE A 376 12.65 -7.67 -0.88
N SER A 377 12.20 -8.64 -1.67
CA SER A 377 12.04 -10.02 -1.24
C SER A 377 13.38 -10.61 -0.83
N SER A 378 14.43 -10.43 -1.64
CA SER A 378 15.79 -10.90 -1.32
C SER A 378 16.43 -10.21 -0.12
N VAL A 379 16.23 -8.89 0.03
CA VAL A 379 16.73 -8.13 1.19
C VAL A 379 16.04 -8.63 2.46
N THR A 380 14.72 -8.83 2.42
CA THR A 380 13.96 -9.32 3.57
C THR A 380 14.40 -10.75 3.93
N GLU A 381 14.53 -11.64 2.95
CA GLU A 381 15.04 -13.01 3.14
C GLU A 381 16.44 -13.02 3.78
N TYR A 382 17.32 -12.06 3.44
CA TYR A 382 18.64 -11.96 4.07
C TYR A 382 18.60 -11.60 5.56
N TYR A 383 17.66 -10.74 5.98
CA TYR A 383 17.54 -10.30 7.37
C TYR A 383 16.72 -11.24 8.24
N THR A 384 15.79 -11.99 7.65
CA THR A 384 14.90 -12.87 8.41
C THR A 384 15.20 -14.35 8.21
N GLY A 385 15.79 -14.78 7.09
CA GLY A 385 15.93 -16.19 6.74
C GLY A 385 16.89 -16.97 7.65
N LEU A 386 16.60 -18.26 7.83
CA LEU A 386 17.42 -19.18 8.63
C LEU A 386 18.86 -19.29 8.10
N GLY A 387 19.82 -19.35 9.03
CA GLY A 387 21.25 -19.52 8.70
C GLY A 387 21.91 -18.30 8.05
N THR A 388 21.20 -17.18 7.96
CA THR A 388 21.78 -15.91 7.48
C THR A 388 22.63 -15.25 8.58
N LYS A 389 23.57 -14.38 8.17
CA LYS A 389 24.46 -13.70 9.12
C LYS A 389 23.70 -12.89 10.20
N PRO A 390 22.64 -12.11 9.86
CA PRO A 390 21.90 -11.34 10.87
C PRO A 390 21.20 -12.23 11.90
N VAL A 391 20.53 -13.29 11.45
CA VAL A 391 19.82 -14.22 12.37
C VAL A 391 20.80 -15.00 13.24
N LEU A 392 21.91 -15.49 12.66
CA LEU A 392 22.96 -16.18 13.43
C LEU A 392 23.59 -15.28 14.49
N ALA A 393 23.69 -13.97 14.25
CA ALA A 393 24.15 -13.02 15.25
C ALA A 393 23.19 -12.95 16.46
N ILE A 394 21.87 -12.97 16.22
CA ILE A 394 20.85 -13.02 17.28
C ILE A 394 20.95 -14.35 18.05
N VAL A 395 21.09 -15.47 17.34
CA VAL A 395 21.30 -16.80 17.95
C VAL A 395 22.51 -16.79 18.88
N GLN A 396 23.66 -16.26 18.42
CA GLN A 396 24.86 -16.14 19.26
C GLN A 396 24.60 -15.28 20.50
N LYS A 397 23.90 -14.15 20.37
CA LYS A 397 23.56 -13.25 21.49
C LYS A 397 22.49 -13.81 22.43
N SER A 398 21.80 -14.87 22.05
CA SER A 398 20.86 -15.57 22.92
C SER A 398 21.57 -16.36 24.01
N SER A 399 22.83 -16.76 23.77
CA SER A 399 23.65 -17.45 24.78
C SER A 399 23.97 -16.60 26.02
N THR A 400 23.88 -15.26 25.91
CA THR A 400 24.10 -14.31 27.01
C THR A 400 22.79 -13.82 27.64
N GLY A 401 21.63 -14.38 27.25
CA GLY A 401 20.32 -14.12 27.84
C GLY A 401 19.38 -13.27 26.98
N ALA A 402 18.15 -13.08 27.50
CA ALA A 402 17.06 -12.41 26.77
C ALA A 402 17.35 -10.93 26.45
N GLY A 403 17.97 -10.19 27.37
CA GLY A 403 18.28 -8.78 27.14
C GLY A 403 19.18 -8.53 25.94
N THR A 404 20.23 -9.36 25.76
CA THR A 404 21.12 -9.27 24.59
C THR A 404 20.46 -9.76 23.31
N ASN A 405 19.56 -10.74 23.40
CA ASN A 405 18.75 -11.19 22.27
C ASN A 405 17.82 -10.06 21.76
N VAL A 406 17.09 -9.39 22.66
CA VAL A 406 16.20 -8.28 22.31
C VAL A 406 16.98 -7.10 21.73
N ILE A 407 18.12 -6.73 22.32
CA ILE A 407 18.98 -5.67 21.76
C ILE A 407 19.44 -6.04 20.34
N ALA A 408 19.83 -7.29 20.11
CA ALA A 408 20.30 -7.75 18.81
C ALA A 408 19.21 -7.71 17.74
N GLY A 409 17.99 -8.17 18.04
CA GLY A 409 16.89 -8.14 17.06
C GLY A 409 16.38 -6.72 16.77
N LEU A 410 16.30 -5.85 17.79
CA LEU A 410 15.98 -4.43 17.58
C LEU A 410 17.00 -3.76 16.66
N ALA A 411 18.29 -3.98 16.92
CA ALA A 411 19.37 -3.43 16.09
C ALA A 411 19.31 -3.98 14.66
N THR A 412 19.10 -5.29 14.49
CA THR A 412 18.93 -5.94 13.18
C THR A 412 17.78 -5.32 12.40
N GLY A 413 16.61 -5.16 13.01
CA GLY A 413 15.46 -4.53 12.39
C GLY A 413 15.75 -3.09 11.96
N MET A 414 16.36 -2.28 12.83
CA MET A 414 16.69 -0.89 12.53
C MET A 414 17.67 -0.78 11.36
N VAL A 415 18.70 -1.62 11.33
CA VAL A 415 19.70 -1.67 10.24
C VAL A 415 19.06 -2.14 8.94
N SER A 416 18.08 -3.04 8.98
CA SER A 416 17.38 -3.53 7.78
C SER A 416 16.63 -2.44 6.99
N THR A 417 16.33 -1.30 7.64
CA THR A 417 15.73 -0.14 6.96
C THR A 417 16.70 0.53 5.98
N PHE A 418 18.01 0.46 6.23
CA PHE A 418 19.03 1.12 5.42
C PHE A 418 19.02 0.68 3.94
N PRO A 419 19.21 -0.61 3.59
CA PRO A 419 19.17 -1.02 2.17
C PRO A 419 17.79 -0.85 1.56
N THR A 420 16.73 -1.02 2.36
CA THR A 420 15.34 -0.95 1.90
C THR A 420 14.93 0.47 1.49
N VAL A 421 15.24 1.46 2.32
CA VAL A 421 14.89 2.86 2.01
C VAL A 421 15.76 3.41 0.87
N LEU A 422 17.04 3.03 0.80
CA LEU A 422 17.88 3.38 -0.34
C LEU A 422 17.36 2.78 -1.66
N LEU A 423 16.86 1.54 -1.62
CA LEU A 423 16.19 0.92 -2.77
C LEU A 423 14.97 1.74 -3.21
N PHE A 424 14.11 2.15 -2.28
CA PHE A 424 12.92 2.95 -2.60
C PHE A 424 13.29 4.33 -3.14
N ALA A 425 14.26 5.01 -2.53
CA ALA A 425 14.75 6.31 -3.00
C ALA A 425 15.32 6.21 -4.43
N ALA A 426 16.13 5.19 -4.70
CA ALA A 426 16.66 4.93 -6.05
C ALA A 426 15.54 4.61 -7.04
N ALA A 427 14.55 3.81 -6.64
CA ALA A 427 13.42 3.45 -7.48
C ALA A 427 12.54 4.65 -7.83
N ILE A 428 12.23 5.50 -6.84
CA ILE A 428 11.49 6.75 -7.04
C ILE A 428 12.24 7.65 -8.01
N TRP A 429 13.53 7.88 -7.78
CA TRP A 429 14.31 8.76 -8.64
C TRP A 429 14.43 8.21 -10.06
N ALA A 430 14.70 6.91 -10.22
CA ALA A 430 14.82 6.28 -11.53
C ALA A 430 13.49 6.29 -12.30
N SER A 431 12.40 5.87 -11.66
CA SER A 431 11.07 5.83 -12.30
C SER A 431 10.54 7.23 -12.65
N TYR A 432 10.76 8.22 -11.77
CA TYR A 432 10.47 9.63 -12.05
C TYR A 432 11.33 10.15 -13.19
N ALA A 433 12.63 9.88 -13.20
CA ALA A 433 13.51 10.28 -14.29
C ALA A 433 13.08 9.67 -15.63
N PHE A 434 12.49 8.47 -15.63
CA PHE A 434 11.97 7.87 -16.86
C PHE A 434 10.69 8.53 -17.35
N ALA A 435 9.66 8.69 -16.50
CA ALA A 435 8.33 9.12 -16.95
C ALA A 435 7.54 9.92 -15.89
N GLY A 436 8.21 10.73 -15.08
CA GLY A 436 7.58 11.55 -14.04
C GLY A 436 6.79 10.72 -13.03
N PHE A 437 5.77 11.32 -12.42
CA PHE A 437 4.93 10.61 -11.44
C PHE A 437 4.13 9.46 -12.06
N TYR A 438 3.77 9.52 -13.34
CA TYR A 438 3.16 8.39 -14.03
C TYR A 438 4.13 7.19 -14.10
N GLY A 439 5.42 7.44 -14.30
CA GLY A 439 6.47 6.42 -14.21
C GLY A 439 6.55 5.77 -12.82
N VAL A 440 6.49 6.57 -11.75
CA VAL A 440 6.45 6.07 -10.37
C VAL A 440 5.22 5.18 -10.15
N ALA A 441 4.05 5.63 -10.59
CA ALA A 441 2.81 4.88 -10.44
C ALA A 441 2.79 3.58 -11.25
N LEU A 442 3.35 3.58 -12.46
CA LEU A 442 3.49 2.37 -13.26
C LEU A 442 4.57 1.42 -12.72
N ALA A 443 5.62 1.92 -12.08
CA ALA A 443 6.55 1.07 -11.33
C ALA A 443 5.79 0.34 -10.20
N ALA A 444 5.01 1.06 -9.40
CA ALA A 444 4.16 0.46 -8.37
C ALA A 444 3.16 -0.55 -8.95
N SER A 445 2.47 -0.19 -10.03
CA SER A 445 1.49 -1.07 -10.69
C SER A 445 2.12 -2.33 -11.28
N ALA A 446 3.30 -2.22 -11.89
CA ALA A 446 4.01 -3.37 -12.45
C ALA A 446 4.52 -4.30 -11.35
N MET A 447 5.01 -3.76 -10.24
CA MET A 447 5.34 -4.53 -9.04
C MET A 447 4.11 -5.32 -8.56
N MET A 448 2.95 -4.66 -8.44
CA MET A 448 1.72 -5.29 -7.97
C MET A 448 1.16 -6.34 -8.93
N ALA A 449 1.52 -6.34 -10.21
CA ALA A 449 1.01 -7.32 -11.18
C ALA A 449 1.31 -8.78 -10.79
N THR A 450 2.38 -9.04 -10.03
CA THR A 450 2.73 -10.38 -9.53
C THR A 450 2.09 -10.75 -8.20
N THR A 451 1.17 -9.94 -7.68
CA THR A 451 0.54 -10.14 -6.35
C THR A 451 -0.11 -11.52 -6.20
N ALA A 452 -0.71 -12.08 -7.25
CA ALA A 452 -1.32 -13.41 -7.15
C ALA A 452 -0.30 -14.50 -6.81
N MET A 453 0.90 -14.45 -7.38
CA MET A 453 2.00 -15.36 -7.03
C MET A 453 2.54 -15.05 -5.63
N GLN A 454 2.73 -13.77 -5.30
CA GLN A 454 3.27 -13.37 -4.00
C GLN A 454 2.35 -13.80 -2.84
N LEU A 455 1.04 -13.59 -2.98
CA LEU A 455 0.04 -14.08 -2.03
C LEU A 455 -0.03 -15.59 -1.96
N ALA A 456 0.20 -16.30 -3.06
CA ALA A 456 0.20 -17.76 -3.04
C ALA A 456 1.37 -18.31 -2.22
N ILE A 457 2.53 -17.66 -2.31
CA ILE A 457 3.72 -17.95 -1.51
C ILE A 457 3.48 -17.59 -0.04
N ASP A 458 2.90 -16.42 0.23
CA ASP A 458 2.66 -15.92 1.57
C ASP A 458 1.62 -16.77 2.33
N ALA A 459 0.44 -16.98 1.74
CA ALA A 459 -0.65 -17.75 2.32
C ALA A 459 -0.32 -19.25 2.50
N PHE A 460 0.72 -19.76 1.84
CA PHE A 460 1.23 -21.10 2.09
C PHE A 460 1.80 -21.25 3.51
N GLY A 461 2.36 -20.18 4.09
CA GLY A 461 2.94 -20.17 5.43
C GLY A 461 1.91 -20.51 6.51
N PRO A 462 0.88 -19.67 6.72
CA PRO A 462 -0.17 -19.94 7.72
C PRO A 462 -0.89 -21.29 7.53
N ILE A 463 -1.04 -21.77 6.29
CA ILE A 463 -1.61 -23.10 6.01
C ILE A 463 -0.69 -24.21 6.52
N SER A 464 0.62 -24.03 6.41
CA SER A 464 1.64 -24.99 6.83
C SER A 464 1.83 -24.98 8.34
N ASP A 465 1.76 -23.80 8.97
CA ASP A 465 1.78 -23.62 10.42
C ASP A 465 0.63 -24.38 11.09
N ASN A 466 -0.61 -24.07 10.70
CA ASN A 466 -1.80 -24.80 11.13
C ASN A 466 -1.71 -26.32 10.84
N ALA A 467 -1.04 -26.74 9.75
CA ALA A 467 -0.87 -28.15 9.47
C ALA A 467 0.05 -28.84 10.48
N GLY A 468 1.06 -28.12 10.97
CA GLY A 468 1.91 -28.52 12.10
C GLY A 468 1.11 -28.58 13.40
N GLY A 469 0.33 -27.55 13.70
CA GLY A 469 -0.53 -27.52 14.90
C GLY A 469 -1.50 -28.69 14.95
N ILE A 470 -2.18 -28.98 13.84
CA ILE A 470 -3.06 -30.17 13.73
C ILE A 470 -2.27 -31.47 13.90
N ALA A 471 -1.04 -31.56 13.40
CA ALA A 471 -0.22 -32.76 13.52
C ALA A 471 0.11 -33.07 14.99
N GLU A 472 0.49 -32.04 15.75
CA GLU A 472 0.86 -32.15 17.16
C GLU A 472 -0.37 -32.42 18.04
N MET A 473 -1.44 -31.65 17.87
CA MET A 473 -2.71 -31.85 18.59
C MET A 473 -3.35 -33.22 18.33
N SER A 474 -3.10 -33.80 17.16
CA SER A 474 -3.57 -35.14 16.80
C SER A 474 -2.61 -36.26 17.21
N GLU A 475 -1.49 -35.94 17.86
CA GLU A 475 -0.46 -36.88 18.33
C GLU A 475 0.07 -37.78 17.20
N LEU A 476 0.25 -37.20 16.01
CA LEU A 476 0.76 -37.93 14.84
C LEU A 476 2.25 -38.29 15.01
N PRO A 477 2.78 -39.24 14.21
CA PRO A 477 4.19 -39.59 14.25
C PRO A 477 5.09 -38.36 14.03
N LYS A 478 6.22 -38.31 14.74
CA LYS A 478 7.18 -37.18 14.70
C LYS A 478 7.62 -36.77 13.29
N GLU A 479 7.71 -37.73 12.37
CA GLU A 479 8.04 -37.45 10.96
C GLU A 479 7.06 -36.49 10.29
N VAL A 480 5.77 -36.52 10.66
CA VAL A 480 4.76 -35.60 10.15
C VAL A 480 5.05 -34.18 10.62
N ARG A 481 5.31 -34.01 11.92
CA ARG A 481 5.67 -32.72 12.50
C ARG A 481 6.97 -32.18 11.90
N THR A 482 8.00 -33.02 11.73
CA THR A 482 9.25 -32.60 11.06
C THR A 482 9.01 -32.11 9.63
N ARG A 483 8.13 -32.77 8.86
CA ARG A 483 7.79 -32.34 7.50
C ARG A 483 7.03 -31.02 7.51
N THR A 484 6.09 -30.82 8.44
CA THR A 484 5.36 -29.54 8.57
C THR A 484 6.25 -28.42 9.08
N ASP A 485 7.18 -28.68 9.99
CA ASP A 485 8.14 -27.68 10.51
C ASP A 485 9.06 -27.14 9.38
N ILE A 486 9.45 -28.00 8.43
CA ILE A 486 10.19 -27.55 7.24
C ILE A 486 9.35 -26.59 6.39
N LEU A 487 8.05 -26.86 6.25
CA LEU A 487 7.14 -26.00 5.48
C LEU A 487 6.83 -24.70 6.23
N ASP A 488 6.59 -24.78 7.53
CA ASP A 488 6.34 -23.65 8.44
C ASP A 488 7.53 -22.68 8.46
N SER A 489 8.75 -23.19 8.64
CA SER A 489 9.94 -22.33 8.64
C SER A 489 10.15 -21.56 7.33
N VAL A 490 9.88 -22.22 6.20
CA VAL A 490 9.86 -21.55 4.89
C VAL A 490 8.71 -20.55 4.84
N GLY A 491 7.55 -20.93 5.36
CA GLY A 491 6.38 -20.09 5.61
C GLY A 491 6.71 -18.76 6.30
N ASN A 492 7.44 -18.78 7.42
CA ASN A 492 7.79 -17.58 8.19
C ASN A 492 8.68 -16.63 7.39
N THR A 493 9.63 -17.19 6.64
CA THR A 493 10.46 -16.42 5.71
C THR A 493 9.59 -15.80 4.60
N THR A 494 8.72 -16.60 3.99
CA THR A 494 7.84 -16.12 2.92
C THR A 494 6.83 -15.08 3.39
N ALA A 495 6.30 -15.19 4.61
CA ALA A 495 5.42 -14.22 5.22
C ALA A 495 6.13 -12.89 5.46
N ALA A 496 7.38 -12.93 5.95
CA ALA A 496 8.20 -11.73 6.06
C ALA A 496 8.41 -11.07 4.69
N THR A 497 8.71 -11.85 3.64
CA THR A 497 8.87 -11.30 2.27
C THR A 497 7.57 -10.74 1.69
N GLY A 498 6.42 -11.36 1.94
CA GLY A 498 5.11 -10.87 1.49
C GLY A 498 4.71 -9.57 2.20
N LYS A 499 4.96 -9.46 3.51
CA LYS A 499 4.85 -8.20 4.25
C LYS A 499 5.81 -7.14 3.74
N GLY A 500 7.06 -7.50 3.45
CA GLY A 500 8.06 -6.61 2.82
C GLY A 500 7.60 -6.09 1.45
N PHE A 501 6.99 -6.96 0.64
CA PHE A 501 6.37 -6.60 -0.63
C PHE A 501 5.18 -5.62 -0.44
N ALA A 502 4.30 -5.88 0.53
CA ALA A 502 3.19 -4.98 0.85
C ALA A 502 3.70 -3.59 1.28
N ILE A 503 4.73 -3.53 2.13
CA ILE A 503 5.36 -2.26 2.57
C ILE A 503 5.98 -1.50 1.40
N ALA A 504 6.72 -2.18 0.53
CA ALA A 504 7.31 -1.59 -0.67
C ALA A 504 6.23 -1.05 -1.63
N SER A 505 5.13 -1.79 -1.78
CA SER A 505 3.99 -1.32 -2.57
C SER A 505 3.39 -0.04 -1.96
N ALA A 506 3.16 0.00 -0.64
CA ALA A 506 2.64 1.18 0.03
C ALA A 506 3.56 2.40 -0.11
N ALA A 507 4.88 2.21 -0.06
CA ALA A 507 5.85 3.28 -0.25
C ALA A 507 5.77 3.90 -1.65
N LEU A 508 5.73 3.09 -2.71
CA LEU A 508 5.63 3.59 -4.09
C LEU A 508 4.22 4.14 -4.40
N THR A 509 3.18 3.47 -3.92
CA THR A 509 1.79 3.86 -4.15
C THR A 509 1.43 5.15 -3.44
N SER A 510 1.91 5.37 -2.21
CA SER A 510 1.67 6.65 -1.51
C SER A 510 2.23 7.84 -2.29
N LEU A 511 3.40 7.71 -2.93
CA LEU A 511 3.93 8.78 -3.78
C LEU A 511 3.08 9.01 -5.03
N ALA A 512 2.58 7.96 -5.66
CA ALA A 512 1.62 8.08 -6.76
C ALA A 512 0.32 8.77 -6.31
N LEU A 513 -0.17 8.44 -5.11
CA LEU A 513 -1.33 9.08 -4.49
C LEU A 513 -1.05 10.54 -4.11
N PHE A 514 0.18 10.92 -3.75
CA PHE A 514 0.55 12.32 -3.53
C PHE A 514 0.43 13.13 -4.80
N ALA A 515 0.95 12.61 -5.91
CA ALA A 515 0.82 13.26 -7.20
C ALA A 515 -0.64 13.40 -7.61
N ALA A 516 -1.44 12.33 -7.48
CA ALA A 516 -2.89 12.37 -7.72
C ALA A 516 -3.60 13.40 -6.80
N TYR A 517 -3.22 13.48 -5.53
CA TYR A 517 -3.77 14.42 -4.56
C TYR A 517 -3.46 15.89 -4.92
N VAL A 518 -2.22 16.18 -5.30
CA VAL A 518 -1.81 17.50 -5.78
C VAL A 518 -2.66 17.90 -6.99
N THR A 519 -2.87 16.97 -7.92
CA THR A 519 -3.71 17.18 -9.11
C THR A 519 -5.17 17.46 -8.75
N PHE A 520 -5.78 16.69 -7.85
CA PHE A 520 -7.20 16.87 -7.47
C PHE A 520 -7.45 18.14 -6.65
N THR A 521 -6.46 18.59 -5.88
CA THR A 521 -6.57 19.84 -5.11
C THR A 521 -6.18 21.07 -5.92
N GLY A 522 -5.42 20.91 -7.01
CA GLY A 522 -4.92 22.03 -7.82
C GLY A 522 -3.85 22.87 -7.11
N ILE A 523 -3.20 22.34 -6.07
CA ILE A 523 -2.07 23.02 -5.42
C ILE A 523 -0.82 22.91 -6.29
N ASP A 524 0.06 23.90 -6.20
CA ASP A 524 1.35 23.90 -6.92
C ASP A 524 2.34 22.88 -6.34
N GLY A 525 1.99 22.17 -5.27
CA GLY A 525 2.81 21.17 -4.59
C GLY A 525 2.80 21.34 -3.07
N ILE A 526 3.40 20.39 -2.36
CA ILE A 526 3.45 20.38 -0.89
C ILE A 526 4.70 21.15 -0.43
N ASN A 527 4.53 22.42 -0.07
CA ASN A 527 5.65 23.27 0.32
C ASN A 527 5.97 23.16 1.82
N ILE A 528 6.95 22.32 2.15
CA ILE A 528 7.43 22.11 3.53
C ILE A 528 8.10 23.35 4.16
N PHE A 529 8.34 24.42 3.41
CA PHE A 529 8.84 25.68 3.96
C PHE A 529 7.74 26.51 4.63
N LYS A 530 6.46 26.22 4.34
CA LYS A 530 5.34 26.84 5.05
C LYS A 530 5.21 26.24 6.45
N ALA A 531 5.23 27.08 7.48
CA ALA A 531 5.17 26.62 8.88
C ALA A 531 3.97 25.70 9.20
N PRO A 532 2.74 25.94 8.70
CA PRO A 532 1.62 25.02 8.92
C PRO A 532 1.84 23.63 8.30
N VAL A 533 2.43 23.58 7.10
CA VAL A 533 2.73 22.34 6.37
C VAL A 533 3.82 21.55 7.09
N LEU A 534 4.89 22.22 7.53
CA LEU A 534 5.96 21.60 8.31
C LEU A 534 5.45 21.07 9.66
N ALA A 535 4.58 21.82 10.34
CA ALA A 535 3.96 21.37 11.57
C ALA A 535 3.15 20.08 11.35
N MET A 536 2.35 20.03 10.28
CA MET A 536 1.59 18.83 9.93
C MET A 536 2.47 17.67 9.50
N LEU A 537 3.64 17.90 8.89
CA LEU A 537 4.64 16.87 8.63
C LEU A 537 5.10 16.17 9.91
N PHE A 538 5.38 16.92 10.99
CA PHE A 538 5.74 16.33 12.29
C PHE A 538 4.58 15.58 12.93
N VAL A 539 3.35 16.12 12.83
CA VAL A 539 2.14 15.43 13.31
C VAL A 539 1.97 14.10 12.56
N GLY A 540 2.11 14.10 11.23
CA GLY A 540 2.07 12.90 10.41
C GLY A 540 3.17 11.90 10.77
N GLY A 541 4.39 12.37 11.00
CA GLY A 541 5.52 11.51 11.41
C GLY A 541 5.33 10.82 12.76
N MET A 542 4.56 11.43 13.67
CA MET A 542 4.22 10.86 14.97
C MET A 542 3.18 9.73 14.87
N ILE A 543 2.25 9.80 13.92
CA ILE A 543 1.11 8.88 13.82
C ILE A 543 1.54 7.41 13.75
N PRO A 544 2.47 6.99 12.87
CA PRO A 544 2.99 5.62 12.86
C PRO A 544 3.50 5.14 14.22
N VAL A 545 4.23 5.99 14.94
CA VAL A 545 4.83 5.64 16.24
C VAL A 545 3.74 5.38 17.29
N VAL A 546 2.76 6.29 17.37
CA VAL A 546 1.63 6.16 18.31
C VAL A 546 0.76 4.97 17.92
N PHE A 547 0.50 4.78 16.63
CA PHE A 547 -0.25 3.62 16.14
C PHE A 547 0.42 2.31 16.55
N SER A 548 1.74 2.18 16.36
CA SER A 548 2.49 1.01 16.83
C SER A 548 2.34 0.80 18.33
N ALA A 549 2.51 1.86 19.13
CA ALA A 549 2.40 1.76 20.59
C ALA A 549 0.99 1.31 21.02
N LEU A 550 -0.06 1.80 20.37
CA LEU A 550 -1.43 1.38 20.64
C LEU A 550 -1.63 -0.10 20.29
N ALA A 551 -1.25 -0.51 19.08
CA ALA A 551 -1.37 -1.89 18.63
C ALA A 551 -0.61 -2.87 19.55
N MET A 552 0.62 -2.54 19.93
CA MET A 552 1.43 -3.36 20.85
C MET A 552 0.80 -3.45 22.25
N ASN A 553 0.33 -2.33 22.79
CA ASN A 553 -0.34 -2.34 24.10
C ASN A 553 -1.64 -3.15 24.08
N SER A 554 -2.38 -3.12 22.96
CA SER A 554 -3.59 -3.91 22.77
C SER A 554 -3.29 -5.42 22.80
N VAL A 555 -2.24 -5.86 22.09
CA VAL A 555 -1.78 -7.25 22.15
C VAL A 555 -1.36 -7.63 23.56
N GLY A 556 -0.54 -6.79 24.23
CA GLY A 556 -0.06 -7.07 25.58
C GLY A 556 -1.19 -7.24 26.60
N LYS A 557 -2.22 -6.38 26.56
CA LYS A 557 -3.40 -6.52 27.44
C LYS A 557 -4.17 -7.81 27.16
N ALA A 558 -4.41 -8.11 25.89
CA ALA A 558 -5.15 -9.30 25.48
C ALA A 558 -4.39 -10.60 25.79
N ALA A 559 -3.07 -10.61 25.59
CA ALA A 559 -2.19 -11.72 25.95
C ALA A 559 -2.20 -11.97 27.47
N MET A 560 -2.22 -10.92 28.30
CA MET A 560 -2.33 -11.10 29.76
C MET A 560 -3.65 -11.76 30.16
N ASP A 561 -4.77 -11.35 29.58
CA ASP A 561 -6.06 -12.00 29.81
C ASP A 561 -6.02 -13.49 29.40
N MET A 562 -5.36 -13.80 28.28
CA MET A 562 -5.14 -15.17 27.82
C MET A 562 -4.26 -15.98 28.79
N VAL A 563 -3.12 -15.43 29.22
CA VAL A 563 -2.19 -16.06 30.18
C VAL A 563 -2.92 -16.41 31.48
N TYR A 564 -3.73 -15.50 32.02
CA TYR A 564 -4.47 -15.76 33.25
C TYR A 564 -5.50 -16.89 33.07
N GLU A 565 -6.16 -16.95 31.91
CA GLU A 565 -7.12 -18.03 31.63
C GLU A 565 -6.43 -19.38 31.45
N VAL A 566 -5.31 -19.46 30.71
CA VAL A 566 -4.56 -20.71 30.56
C VAL A 566 -4.07 -21.21 31.92
N ARG A 567 -3.50 -20.33 32.75
CA ARG A 567 -3.08 -20.66 34.12
C ARG A 567 -4.25 -21.13 34.98
N ARG A 568 -5.41 -20.47 34.89
CA ARG A 568 -6.63 -20.85 35.60
C ARG A 568 -7.02 -22.27 35.23
N GLN A 569 -7.10 -22.60 33.94
CA GLN A 569 -7.50 -23.93 33.49
C GLN A 569 -6.51 -25.01 33.93
N PHE A 570 -5.19 -24.78 33.80
CA PHE A 570 -4.18 -25.73 34.27
C PHE A 570 -4.24 -25.98 35.79
N LYS A 571 -4.64 -24.98 36.57
CA LYS A 571 -4.73 -25.09 38.03
C LYS A 571 -6.07 -25.67 38.51
N GLU A 572 -7.18 -25.24 37.91
CA GLU A 572 -8.53 -25.49 38.42
C GLU A 572 -9.21 -26.70 37.78
N ILE A 573 -8.83 -27.09 36.56
CA ILE A 573 -9.44 -28.23 35.86
C ILE A 573 -8.53 -29.46 36.05
N PRO A 574 -8.89 -30.42 36.93
CA PRO A 574 -8.06 -31.59 37.18
C PRO A 574 -7.94 -32.44 35.92
N GLY A 575 -6.80 -33.09 35.68
CA GLY A 575 -6.66 -34.03 34.58
C GLY A 575 -6.21 -33.43 33.24
N ILE A 576 -6.11 -32.10 33.09
CA ILE A 576 -5.62 -31.49 31.85
C ILE A 576 -4.13 -31.81 31.64
N MET A 577 -3.30 -31.56 32.65
CA MET A 577 -1.85 -31.77 32.53
C MET A 577 -1.48 -33.25 32.36
N GLU A 578 -2.32 -34.14 32.90
CA GLU A 578 -2.25 -35.59 32.73
C GLU A 578 -2.86 -36.10 31.41
N GLY A 579 -3.44 -35.22 30.58
CA GLY A 579 -4.04 -35.57 29.29
C GLY A 579 -5.36 -36.35 29.38
N LYS A 580 -6.02 -36.35 30.55
CA LYS A 580 -7.25 -37.10 30.81
C LYS A 580 -8.53 -36.29 30.55
N ASN A 581 -8.47 -34.97 30.70
CA ASN A 581 -9.61 -34.08 30.49
C ASN A 581 -9.32 -33.06 29.37
N LYS A 582 -10.38 -32.68 28.64
CA LYS A 582 -10.29 -31.71 27.55
C LYS A 582 -10.28 -30.27 28.10
N PRO A 583 -9.41 -29.37 27.61
CA PRO A 583 -9.43 -27.95 27.94
C PRO A 583 -10.65 -27.22 27.39
N GLU A 584 -10.97 -26.05 27.94
CA GLU A 584 -12.07 -25.20 27.49
C GLU A 584 -11.61 -24.23 26.38
N TYR A 585 -11.37 -24.73 25.16
CA TYR A 585 -10.87 -23.93 24.03
C TYR A 585 -11.74 -22.70 23.71
N GLY A 586 -13.07 -22.85 23.83
CA GLY A 586 -14.02 -21.78 23.51
C GLY A 586 -13.84 -20.53 24.38
N LYS A 587 -13.28 -20.66 25.60
CA LYS A 587 -12.99 -19.52 26.48
C LYS A 587 -11.85 -18.67 25.95
N CYS A 588 -10.76 -19.29 25.51
CA CYS A 588 -9.64 -18.60 24.88
C CYS A 588 -10.07 -17.88 23.60
N VAL A 589 -10.86 -18.54 22.75
CA VAL A 589 -11.43 -17.93 21.53
C VAL A 589 -12.31 -16.72 21.87
N GLU A 590 -13.16 -16.82 22.90
CA GLU A 590 -14.03 -15.73 23.36
C GLU A 590 -13.21 -14.52 23.86
N ILE A 591 -12.14 -14.76 24.63
CA ILE A 591 -11.25 -13.72 25.17
C ILE A 591 -10.57 -12.96 24.03
N SER A 592 -9.87 -13.67 23.13
CA SER A 592 -9.19 -13.03 22.00
C SER A 592 -10.17 -12.28 21.10
N THR A 593 -11.37 -12.84 20.86
CA THR A 593 -12.40 -12.17 20.04
C THR A 593 -12.83 -10.84 20.66
N LYS A 594 -13.22 -10.84 21.94
CA LYS A 594 -13.71 -9.63 22.60
C LYS A 594 -12.61 -8.58 22.72
N ALA A 595 -11.38 -8.99 23.03
CA ALA A 595 -10.25 -8.10 23.15
C ALA A 595 -9.93 -7.45 21.79
N ALA A 596 -9.79 -8.25 20.73
CA ALA A 596 -9.51 -7.75 19.38
C ALA A 596 -10.54 -6.72 18.91
N LEU A 597 -11.83 -7.03 19.02
CA LEU A 597 -12.90 -6.12 18.57
C LEU A 597 -12.94 -4.80 19.34
N ARG A 598 -12.64 -4.83 20.65
CA ARG A 598 -12.59 -3.63 21.48
C ARG A 598 -11.35 -2.79 21.16
N GLU A 599 -10.19 -3.42 21.12
CA GLU A 599 -8.91 -2.73 21.07
C GLU A 599 -8.53 -2.24 19.65
N MET A 600 -9.10 -2.83 18.58
CA MET A 600 -8.85 -2.35 17.21
C MET A 600 -9.50 -1.00 16.89
N MET A 601 -10.49 -0.57 17.68
CA MET A 601 -11.25 0.66 17.43
C MET A 601 -10.38 1.92 17.55
N LEU A 602 -9.52 2.00 18.56
CA LEU A 602 -8.72 3.19 18.81
C LEU A 602 -7.66 3.44 17.72
N PRO A 603 -6.86 2.43 17.30
CA PRO A 603 -5.99 2.57 16.12
C PRO A 603 -6.77 2.96 14.85
N GLY A 604 -7.96 2.37 14.63
CA GLY A 604 -8.81 2.69 13.49
C GLY A 604 -9.30 4.15 13.48
N ILE A 605 -9.81 4.63 14.62
CA ILE A 605 -10.26 6.02 14.80
C ILE A 605 -9.09 6.98 14.62
N LEU A 606 -7.90 6.64 15.10
CA LEU A 606 -6.71 7.48 14.93
C LEU A 606 -6.35 7.64 13.44
N THR A 607 -6.30 6.55 12.69
CA THR A 607 -5.96 6.58 11.24
C THR A 607 -6.97 7.40 10.43
N ILE A 608 -8.26 7.26 10.71
CA ILE A 608 -9.32 7.90 9.93
C ILE A 608 -9.59 9.33 10.43
N GLY A 609 -9.55 9.54 11.74
CA GLY A 609 -9.94 10.79 12.39
C GLY A 609 -8.94 11.92 12.19
N PHE A 610 -7.63 11.65 12.19
CA PHE A 610 -6.61 12.70 12.04
C PHE A 610 -6.66 13.41 10.69
N PRO A 611 -6.66 12.72 9.53
CA PRO A 611 -6.79 13.38 8.22
C PRO A 611 -8.06 14.25 8.14
N ILE A 612 -9.19 13.74 8.66
CA ILE A 612 -10.46 14.47 8.68
C ILE A 612 -10.37 15.71 9.58
N ALA A 613 -9.79 15.59 10.78
CA ALA A 613 -9.64 16.70 11.71
C ALA A 613 -8.72 17.81 11.16
N ILE A 614 -7.65 17.43 10.45
CA ILE A 614 -6.71 18.37 9.80
C ILE A 614 -7.42 19.18 8.71
N VAL A 615 -8.49 18.65 8.12
CA VAL A 615 -9.30 19.38 7.15
C VAL A 615 -10.39 20.21 7.81
N LEU A 616 -11.20 19.60 8.67
CA LEU A 616 -12.39 20.25 9.22
C LEU A 616 -12.06 21.36 10.22
N LEU A 617 -11.03 21.19 11.07
CA LEU A 617 -10.71 22.19 12.08
C LEU A 617 -10.25 23.52 11.46
N PRO A 618 -9.26 23.56 10.55
CA PRO A 618 -8.87 24.81 9.90
C PRO A 618 -9.98 25.40 9.03
N MET A 619 -10.81 24.57 8.39
CA MET A 619 -11.95 25.03 7.60
C MET A 619 -12.97 25.80 8.46
N VAL A 620 -13.30 25.29 9.65
CA VAL A 620 -14.16 26.00 10.62
C VAL A 620 -13.51 27.28 11.13
N LEU A 621 -12.17 27.30 11.23
CA LEU A 621 -11.41 28.49 11.62
C LEU A 621 -11.23 29.51 10.47
N GLY A 622 -11.75 29.22 9.27
CA GLY A 622 -11.69 30.12 8.12
C GLY A 622 -10.33 30.18 7.42
N TYR A 623 -9.53 29.11 7.51
CA TYR A 623 -8.28 29.00 6.75
C TYR A 623 -8.57 28.79 5.26
N ASP A 624 -7.65 29.27 4.42
CA ASP A 624 -7.70 29.06 2.97
C ASP A 624 -7.63 27.58 2.60
N ASN A 625 -8.51 27.13 1.70
CA ASN A 625 -8.63 25.71 1.34
C ASN A 625 -7.35 25.14 0.71
N LEU A 626 -6.60 25.93 -0.07
CA LEU A 626 -5.34 25.48 -0.68
C LEU A 626 -4.24 25.32 0.38
N LEU A 627 -4.22 26.21 1.39
CA LEU A 627 -3.32 26.02 2.54
C LEU A 627 -3.69 24.75 3.33
N ILE A 628 -4.98 24.47 3.52
CA ILE A 628 -5.44 23.23 4.16
C ILE A 628 -5.03 22.01 3.34
N ALA A 629 -5.13 22.10 2.01
CA ALA A 629 -4.68 21.04 1.11
C ALA A 629 -3.18 20.75 1.27
N GLU A 630 -2.34 21.79 1.33
CA GLU A 630 -0.91 21.60 1.58
C GLU A 630 -0.62 21.07 2.99
N MET A 631 -1.37 21.50 4.01
CA MET A 631 -1.26 21.00 5.39
C MET A 631 -1.53 19.49 5.46
N LEU A 632 -2.62 19.04 4.84
CA LEU A 632 -2.96 17.62 4.75
C LEU A 632 -1.91 16.85 3.92
N GLY A 633 -1.40 17.43 2.85
CA GLY A 633 -0.28 16.88 2.09
C GLY A 633 0.99 16.70 2.94
N GLY A 634 1.32 17.69 3.78
CA GLY A 634 2.41 17.60 4.76
C GLY A 634 2.20 16.45 5.75
N TYR A 635 1.00 16.31 6.30
CA TYR A 635 0.64 15.16 7.14
C TYR A 635 0.83 13.83 6.43
N MET A 636 0.31 13.69 5.21
CA MET A 636 0.44 12.48 4.40
C MET A 636 1.91 12.11 4.15
N ALA A 637 2.76 13.09 3.80
CA ALA A 637 4.19 12.90 3.64
C ALA A 637 4.87 12.40 4.93
N GLY A 638 4.49 12.97 6.08
CA GLY A 638 5.01 12.58 7.39
C GLY A 638 4.64 11.14 7.75
N VAL A 639 3.38 10.77 7.54
CA VAL A 639 2.87 9.41 7.74
C VAL A 639 3.63 8.42 6.86
N THR A 640 3.85 8.74 5.58
CA THR A 640 4.55 7.85 4.65
C THR A 640 6.01 7.61 5.05
N VAL A 641 6.79 8.67 5.26
CA VAL A 641 8.24 8.52 5.52
C VAL A 641 8.48 7.81 6.84
N SER A 642 7.77 8.20 7.90
CA SER A 642 7.87 7.54 9.21
C SER A 642 7.31 6.12 9.17
N GLY A 643 6.15 5.94 8.53
CA GLY A 643 5.45 4.66 8.46
C GLY A 643 6.27 3.59 7.75
N VAL A 644 6.90 3.90 6.63
CA VAL A 644 7.75 2.94 5.90
C VAL A 644 8.92 2.48 6.76
N LEU A 645 9.59 3.38 7.47
CA LEU A 645 10.69 3.04 8.37
C LEU A 645 10.24 2.09 9.48
N TRP A 646 9.14 2.43 10.16
CA TRP A 646 8.60 1.63 11.26
C TRP A 646 8.08 0.27 10.79
N ALA A 647 7.45 0.21 9.61
CA ALA A 647 6.93 -1.02 9.05
C ALA A 647 8.07 -2.02 8.76
N VAL A 648 9.13 -1.58 8.06
CA VAL A 648 10.30 -2.42 7.73
C VAL A 648 11.01 -2.86 9.01
N PHE A 649 11.24 -1.91 9.93
CA PHE A 649 11.87 -2.19 11.22
C PHE A 649 11.14 -3.30 11.98
N GLN A 650 9.82 -3.14 12.19
CA GLN A 650 9.03 -4.07 12.99
C GLN A 650 8.91 -5.43 12.31
N ASN A 651 8.62 -5.45 11.01
CA ASN A 651 8.50 -6.68 10.24
C ASN A 651 9.78 -7.53 10.32
N ASN A 652 10.93 -6.90 10.06
CA ASN A 652 12.19 -7.63 9.98
C ASN A 652 12.75 -7.97 11.36
N ALA A 653 12.57 -7.11 12.37
CA ALA A 653 12.93 -7.44 13.75
C ALA A 653 12.17 -8.70 14.21
N GLY A 654 10.84 -8.69 14.10
CA GLY A 654 9.99 -9.83 14.47
C GLY A 654 10.35 -11.11 13.71
N GLY A 655 10.45 -11.04 12.37
CA GLY A 655 10.84 -12.22 11.58
C GLY A 655 12.23 -12.76 11.92
N SER A 656 13.18 -11.88 12.27
CA SER A 656 14.54 -12.31 12.66
C SER A 656 14.58 -12.98 14.03
N TRP A 657 13.74 -12.56 14.99
CA TRP A 657 13.62 -13.22 16.29
C TRP A 657 12.98 -14.60 16.18
N ASP A 658 11.92 -14.72 15.38
CA ASP A 658 11.24 -15.99 15.16
C ASP A 658 12.17 -17.04 14.54
N ASN A 659 12.88 -16.66 13.47
CA ASN A 659 13.84 -17.57 12.85
C ASN A 659 15.09 -17.80 13.73
N ALA A 660 15.44 -16.88 14.63
CA ALA A 660 16.43 -17.16 15.65
C ALA A 660 15.94 -18.25 16.63
N LYS A 661 14.67 -18.21 17.07
CA LYS A 661 14.03 -19.28 17.86
C LYS A 661 14.03 -20.61 17.09
N LYS A 662 13.50 -20.64 15.86
CA LYS A 662 13.43 -21.85 15.01
C LYS A 662 14.81 -22.47 14.77
N SER A 663 15.88 -21.67 14.71
CA SER A 663 17.27 -22.19 14.61
C SER A 663 17.63 -23.14 15.77
N PHE A 664 17.20 -22.84 17.00
CA PHE A 664 17.41 -23.73 18.15
C PHE A 664 16.54 -24.99 18.11
N GLU A 665 15.36 -24.92 17.51
CA GLU A 665 14.45 -26.06 17.36
C GLU A 665 14.98 -27.05 16.31
N ALA A 666 15.60 -26.56 15.24
CA ALA A 666 16.33 -27.37 14.27
C ALA A 666 17.68 -27.90 14.80
N GLY A 667 18.20 -27.30 15.88
CA GLY A 667 19.54 -27.53 16.41
C GLY A 667 20.57 -26.62 15.75
N VAL A 668 21.24 -25.80 16.55
CA VAL A 668 22.19 -24.79 16.06
C VAL A 668 23.50 -24.80 16.85
N MET A 669 24.60 -24.61 16.13
CA MET A 669 25.93 -24.53 16.72
C MET A 669 26.17 -23.14 17.32
N ILE A 670 26.52 -23.11 18.61
CA ILE A 670 26.94 -21.91 19.33
C ILE A 670 28.29 -22.20 19.96
N ASN A 671 29.30 -21.39 19.64
CA ASN A 671 30.65 -21.50 20.20
C ASN A 671 31.28 -22.90 20.09
N GLY A 672 30.93 -23.68 19.06
CA GLY A 672 31.44 -25.04 18.87
C GLY A 672 30.61 -26.15 19.54
N GLU A 673 29.51 -25.82 20.22
CA GLU A 673 28.59 -26.78 20.82
C GLU A 673 27.21 -26.73 20.15
N MET A 674 26.62 -27.90 19.92
CA MET A 674 25.27 -27.99 19.36
C MET A 674 24.25 -27.73 20.46
N THR A 675 23.46 -26.68 20.29
CA THR A 675 22.41 -26.26 21.24
C THR A 675 21.04 -26.58 20.66
N TYR A 676 20.13 -27.05 21.52
CA TYR A 676 18.81 -27.53 21.14
C TYR A 676 17.68 -26.84 21.92
N LYS A 677 16.44 -27.18 21.54
CA LYS A 677 15.20 -26.83 22.25
C LYS A 677 15.31 -27.13 23.75
N GLY A 678 14.80 -26.20 24.56
CA GLY A 678 14.77 -26.29 26.03
C GLY A 678 16.00 -25.72 26.76
N SER A 679 17.09 -25.41 26.04
CA SER A 679 18.25 -24.71 26.60
C SER A 679 17.92 -23.28 27.07
N ASP A 680 18.75 -22.70 27.93
CA ASP A 680 18.55 -21.32 28.39
C ASP A 680 18.67 -20.30 27.24
N ALA A 681 19.54 -20.57 26.27
CA ALA A 681 19.64 -19.78 25.05
C ALA A 681 18.36 -19.87 24.20
N HIS A 682 17.74 -21.04 24.13
CA HIS A 682 16.45 -21.22 23.47
C HIS A 682 15.34 -20.43 24.19
N LYS A 683 15.27 -20.46 25.53
CA LYS A 683 14.30 -19.65 26.29
C LYS A 683 14.48 -18.15 26.07
N ALA A 684 15.72 -17.69 25.96
CA ALA A 684 16.02 -16.31 25.60
C ALA A 684 15.54 -15.96 24.18
N ALA A 685 15.67 -16.88 23.23
CA ALA A 685 15.16 -16.69 21.87
C ALA A 685 13.61 -16.66 21.82
N VAL A 686 12.93 -17.51 22.58
CA VAL A 686 11.46 -17.47 22.75
C VAL A 686 11.02 -16.11 23.33
N THR A 687 11.77 -15.55 24.27
CA THR A 687 11.49 -14.20 24.80
C THR A 687 11.62 -13.12 23.71
N GLY A 688 12.62 -13.23 22.83
CA GLY A 688 12.76 -12.33 21.68
C GLY A 688 11.61 -12.44 20.70
N ASP A 689 11.18 -13.66 20.39
CA ASP A 689 10.07 -13.93 19.47
C ASP A 689 8.75 -13.37 20.00
N THR A 690 8.42 -13.62 21.26
CA THR A 690 7.21 -13.05 21.91
C THR A 690 7.20 -11.51 21.98
N VAL A 691 8.36 -10.85 21.95
CA VAL A 691 8.47 -9.40 21.74
C VAL A 691 8.24 -9.02 20.26
N GLY A 692 8.71 -9.86 19.34
CA GLY A 692 8.62 -9.70 17.90
C GLY A 692 7.24 -10.01 17.29
N ASP A 693 6.42 -10.81 17.94
CA ASP A 693 5.07 -11.20 17.49
C ASP A 693 4.14 -10.00 17.25
N PRO A 694 3.92 -9.08 18.22
CA PRO A 694 3.13 -7.89 17.96
C PRO A 694 3.75 -7.00 16.87
N PHE A 695 5.08 -7.03 16.70
CA PHE A 695 5.78 -6.25 15.67
C PHE A 695 5.47 -6.79 14.27
N LYS A 696 5.66 -8.09 14.02
CA LYS A 696 5.57 -8.70 12.69
C LYS A 696 4.14 -9.02 12.26
N ASP A 697 3.20 -9.19 13.19
CA ASP A 697 1.84 -9.67 12.86
C ASP A 697 0.73 -8.67 13.15
N THR A 698 0.98 -7.67 13.99
CA THR A 698 -0.02 -6.63 14.31
C THR A 698 0.41 -5.25 13.82
N SER A 699 1.42 -4.63 14.44
CA SER A 699 1.72 -3.21 14.21
C SER A 699 2.43 -2.95 12.89
N GLY A 700 3.46 -3.74 12.57
CA GLY A 700 4.29 -3.60 11.37
C GLY A 700 3.49 -3.72 10.07
N PRO A 701 2.76 -4.84 9.83
CA PRO A 701 1.99 -4.99 8.60
C PRO A 701 0.84 -3.98 8.52
N SER A 702 0.15 -3.67 9.63
CA SER A 702 -0.94 -2.67 9.61
C SER A 702 -0.46 -1.26 9.24
N MET A 703 0.84 -0.98 9.36
CA MET A 703 1.43 0.30 9.00
C MET A 703 1.32 0.61 7.50
N ASN A 704 1.44 -0.42 6.66
CA ASN A 704 1.34 -0.22 5.21
C ASN A 704 -0.09 0.26 4.83
N ILE A 705 -1.10 -0.27 5.52
CA ILE A 705 -2.50 0.12 5.37
C ILE A 705 -2.71 1.54 5.90
N LEU A 706 -2.16 1.86 7.07
CA LEU A 706 -2.22 3.20 7.65
C LEU A 706 -1.70 4.27 6.68
N ILE A 707 -0.59 3.99 5.99
CA ILE A 707 -0.02 4.88 4.97
C ILE A 707 -1.00 5.08 3.82
N LYS A 708 -1.43 3.99 3.17
CA LYS A 708 -2.30 4.05 1.98
C LYS A 708 -3.67 4.65 2.31
N LEU A 709 -4.28 4.25 3.41
CA LEU A 709 -5.59 4.74 3.83
C LEU A 709 -5.54 6.24 4.16
N SER A 710 -4.50 6.72 4.85
CA SER A 710 -4.32 8.16 5.10
C SER A 710 -4.27 8.95 3.80
N CYS A 711 -3.56 8.42 2.79
CA CYS A 711 -3.45 9.06 1.48
C CYS A 711 -4.77 9.01 0.70
N LEU A 712 -5.50 7.89 0.74
CA LEU A 712 -6.79 7.73 0.06
C LEU A 712 -7.89 8.59 0.68
N ILE A 713 -7.91 8.72 2.01
CA ILE A 713 -8.82 9.67 2.68
C ILE A 713 -8.51 11.09 2.18
N GLY A 714 -7.22 11.45 2.10
CA GLY A 714 -6.84 12.74 1.54
C GLY A 714 -7.28 12.92 0.10
N LEU A 715 -7.12 11.90 -0.76
CA LEU A 715 -7.57 11.92 -2.15
C LEU A 715 -9.10 12.07 -2.28
N VAL A 716 -9.89 11.42 -1.42
CA VAL A 716 -11.36 11.53 -1.44
C VAL A 716 -11.86 12.87 -0.89
N ILE A 717 -11.10 13.50 0.01
CA ILE A 717 -11.41 14.84 0.54
C ILE A 717 -10.89 15.95 -0.38
N ALA A 718 -9.92 15.65 -1.25
CA ALA A 718 -9.30 16.61 -2.16
C ALA A 718 -10.30 17.49 -2.95
N PRO A 719 -11.42 16.96 -3.50
CA PRO A 719 -12.39 17.78 -4.22
C PRO A 719 -13.08 18.86 -3.37
N ILE A 720 -13.10 18.73 -2.04
CA ILE A 720 -13.60 19.76 -1.11
C ILE A 720 -12.58 20.89 -0.95
N LEU A 721 -11.30 20.55 -1.02
CA LEU A 721 -10.18 21.46 -0.79
C LEU A 721 -9.73 22.16 -2.08
N GLY A 722 -9.99 21.56 -3.23
CA GLY A 722 -9.75 22.17 -4.52
C GLY A 722 -10.67 23.36 -4.74
N ASN A 723 -10.16 24.41 -5.39
CA ASN A 723 -11.03 25.42 -5.96
C ASN A 723 -11.84 24.73 -7.07
N GLY A 724 -13.17 24.73 -7.00
CA GLY A 724 -14.09 24.10 -7.97
C GLY A 724 -13.99 24.63 -9.43
N SER A 725 -12.89 25.29 -9.77
CA SER A 725 -12.44 25.70 -11.08
C SER A 725 -11.10 25.03 -11.39
N HIS A 726 -11.13 23.95 -12.17
CA HIS A 726 -10.08 23.79 -13.19
C HIS A 726 -10.26 24.92 -14.21
N THR A 727 -9.96 26.16 -13.81
CA THR A 727 -9.45 27.13 -14.77
C THR A 727 -8.11 26.56 -15.16
N THR A 728 -8.09 25.94 -16.34
CA THR A 728 -6.91 25.92 -17.19
C THR A 728 -6.10 27.16 -16.90
N THR A 729 -4.94 26.99 -16.28
CA THR A 729 -3.85 27.95 -16.46
C THR A 729 -3.73 28.08 -17.98
N GLU A 730 -4.22 29.21 -18.50
CA GLU A 730 -4.09 29.58 -19.89
C GLU A 730 -2.59 29.66 -20.20
N GLY A 731 -2.00 28.54 -20.61
CA GLY A 731 -0.86 28.55 -21.48
C GLY A 731 -1.32 29.19 -22.78
N HIS A 732 -1.07 30.49 -22.95
CA HIS A 732 -1.08 31.24 -24.20
C HIS A 732 -1.88 30.60 -25.35
N ALA A 733 -3.20 30.47 -25.19
CA ALA A 733 -4.08 30.12 -26.29
C ALA A 733 -4.59 31.44 -26.89
N MET A 734 -4.08 31.80 -28.07
CA MET A 734 -4.64 32.86 -28.91
C MET A 734 -6.15 32.63 -29.05
N ALA A 735 -6.95 33.51 -28.43
CA ALA A 735 -8.40 33.44 -28.46
C ALA A 735 -8.90 33.39 -29.92
N THR A 736 -9.57 32.29 -30.26
CA THR A 736 -10.12 32.00 -31.58
C THR A 736 -11.42 32.77 -31.83
N CYS A 737 -11.41 34.10 -31.64
CA CYS A 737 -12.55 34.98 -31.97
C CYS A 737 -12.47 35.58 -33.39
N CYS A 738 -11.41 35.28 -34.16
CA CYS A 738 -11.23 35.81 -35.52
C CYS A 738 -10.68 34.71 -36.44
N SER A 739 -11.50 33.73 -36.81
CA SER A 739 -11.18 32.86 -37.94
C SER A 739 -11.47 33.61 -39.23
N ALA A 740 -10.40 33.98 -39.95
CA ALA A 740 -10.32 34.35 -41.36
C ALA A 740 -11.34 35.39 -41.88
N GLU A 741 -10.82 36.55 -42.28
CA GLU A 741 -11.48 37.60 -43.08
C GLU A 741 -12.58 38.42 -42.36
N GLY A 742 -12.15 39.56 -41.79
CA GLY A 742 -12.89 40.84 -41.82
C GLY A 742 -14.38 40.88 -41.44
N LYS A 743 -14.63 41.46 -40.26
CA LYS A 743 -15.90 42.02 -39.71
C LYS A 743 -16.78 41.06 -38.88
N CYS A 744 -16.90 41.38 -37.59
CA CYS A 744 -17.95 40.87 -36.71
C CYS A 744 -19.25 41.67 -37.00
N THR A 745 -20.10 41.19 -37.91
CA THR A 745 -21.35 41.87 -38.29
C THR A 745 -22.60 41.34 -37.58
N SER A 746 -22.48 40.33 -36.71
CA SER A 746 -23.63 39.61 -36.15
C SER A 746 -23.82 39.69 -34.63
N MET A 747 -23.06 40.51 -33.90
CA MET A 747 -23.12 40.59 -32.42
C MET A 747 -22.94 42.00 -31.88
N THR A 748 -23.41 42.25 -30.65
CA THR A 748 -23.33 43.56 -29.99
C THR A 748 -21.95 43.82 -29.35
N LYS A 749 -21.64 45.08 -29.02
CA LYS A 749 -20.34 45.49 -28.45
C LYS A 749 -20.06 44.82 -27.10
N GLU A 750 -21.08 44.68 -26.25
CA GLU A 750 -20.96 44.02 -24.94
C GLU A 750 -20.66 42.52 -25.07
N GLU A 751 -21.26 41.83 -26.04
CA GLU A 751 -21.04 40.40 -26.30
C GLU A 751 -19.63 40.11 -26.84
N CYS A 752 -19.07 41.01 -27.66
CA CYS A 752 -17.73 40.87 -28.22
C CYS A 752 -16.64 41.03 -27.15
N VAL A 753 -16.83 41.95 -26.20
CA VAL A 753 -15.92 42.17 -25.06
C VAL A 753 -16.00 41.03 -24.06
N ALA A 754 -17.21 40.53 -23.76
CA ALA A 754 -17.40 39.40 -22.85
C ALA A 754 -16.77 38.07 -23.35
N LYS A 755 -16.50 37.97 -24.66
CA LYS A 755 -15.85 36.81 -25.30
C LYS A 755 -14.33 36.99 -25.55
N GLY A 756 -13.72 38.05 -25.02
CA GLY A 756 -12.25 38.18 -24.97
C GLY A 756 -11.57 38.57 -26.29
N CYS A 757 -12.24 39.26 -27.20
CA CYS A 757 -11.65 39.69 -28.47
C CYS A 757 -10.66 40.85 -28.28
N THR A 758 -9.39 40.67 -28.69
CA THR A 758 -8.30 41.67 -28.57
C THR A 758 -7.79 42.20 -29.92
N ASN A 759 -8.48 41.89 -31.02
CA ASN A 759 -8.03 42.27 -32.36
C ASN A 759 -8.27 43.77 -32.65
N PRO A 760 -7.21 44.57 -32.92
CA PRO A 760 -7.32 46.01 -33.16
C PRO A 760 -8.04 46.39 -34.47
N THR A 761 -8.35 45.41 -35.33
CA THR A 761 -9.14 45.61 -36.56
C THR A 761 -10.66 45.44 -36.37
N CYS A 762 -11.11 45.17 -35.14
CA CYS A 762 -12.54 45.05 -34.82
C CYS A 762 -13.23 46.42 -34.74
N GLU A 763 -14.30 46.63 -35.51
CA GLU A 763 -15.04 47.90 -35.64
C GLU A 763 -15.62 48.39 -34.30
N HIS A 764 -15.88 47.48 -33.35
CA HIS A 764 -16.39 47.80 -32.01
C HIS A 764 -15.32 48.26 -31.01
N MET A 765 -14.03 48.11 -31.33
CA MET A 765 -12.89 48.49 -30.49
C MET A 765 -12.28 49.84 -30.88
N VAL A 766 -12.78 50.51 -31.93
CA VAL A 766 -12.29 51.84 -32.32
C VAL A 766 -12.97 52.92 -31.46
N ALA A 767 -12.16 53.53 -30.58
CA ALA A 767 -12.44 54.71 -29.74
C ALA A 767 -13.48 54.53 -28.62
N THR A 768 -13.28 54.97 -27.37
CA THR A 768 -12.30 55.83 -26.70
C THR A 768 -12.49 55.54 -25.21
N THR A 769 -11.48 55.08 -24.47
CA THR A 769 -11.54 55.15 -23.00
C THR A 769 -10.16 55.08 -22.37
N GLU A 770 -9.96 55.97 -21.40
CA GLU A 770 -8.79 56.23 -20.59
C GLU A 770 -8.24 54.97 -19.92
N VAL A 771 -6.94 54.71 -20.12
CA VAL A 771 -6.18 53.69 -19.41
C VAL A 771 -5.45 54.38 -18.25
N LYS A 772 -5.66 53.89 -17.03
CA LYS A 772 -4.75 54.15 -15.91
C LYS A 772 -3.41 53.49 -16.24
N HIS A 773 -2.41 54.29 -16.59
CA HIS A 773 -1.04 53.83 -16.78
C HIS A 773 -0.39 53.50 -15.43
N GLU A 774 0.07 52.26 -15.25
CA GLU A 774 1.19 51.98 -14.36
C GLU A 774 2.47 52.51 -15.02
N VAL A 775 3.12 53.47 -14.37
CA VAL A 775 4.33 54.13 -14.89
C VAL A 775 5.53 53.21 -14.66
N SER A 776 6.11 52.65 -15.74
CA SER A 776 7.39 51.95 -15.66
C SER A 776 8.54 52.96 -15.80
N LYS A 777 9.24 53.27 -14.70
CA LYS A 777 10.44 54.12 -14.70
C LYS A 777 11.69 53.22 -14.68
N LYS A 778 12.47 53.20 -15.76
CA LYS A 778 13.79 52.54 -15.80
C LYS A 778 14.89 53.60 -15.72
N ILE A 779 15.82 53.43 -14.77
CA ILE A 779 16.92 54.36 -14.53
C ILE A 779 18.24 53.61 -14.66
N MET A 780 19.10 54.04 -15.58
CA MET A 780 20.48 53.56 -15.70
C MET A 780 21.44 54.66 -15.26
N VAL A 781 22.47 54.31 -14.50
CA VAL A 781 23.47 55.24 -13.96
C VAL A 781 24.85 54.73 -14.31
N GLU A 782 25.61 55.53 -15.06
CA GLU A 782 27.02 55.28 -15.35
C GLU A 782 27.87 56.34 -14.64
N LYS A 783 28.93 55.90 -13.94
CA LYS A 783 29.88 56.79 -13.25
C LYS A 783 31.29 56.59 -13.78
N THR A 784 31.99 57.69 -14.04
CA THR A 784 33.40 57.72 -14.43
C THR A 784 34.15 58.75 -13.58
N ASN A 785 35.35 58.40 -13.16
CA ASN A 785 36.21 59.27 -12.35
C ASN A 785 37.35 59.78 -13.24
N VAL A 786 37.45 61.09 -13.39
CA VAL A 786 38.51 61.75 -14.19
C VAL A 786 39.09 62.88 -13.33
N ASP A 787 40.39 62.85 -13.10
CA ASP A 787 41.15 63.86 -12.34
C ASP A 787 40.55 64.24 -10.96
N GLY A 788 40.03 63.26 -10.22
CA GLY A 788 39.56 63.45 -8.85
C GLY A 788 38.15 64.03 -8.71
N LYS A 789 37.42 64.20 -9.81
CA LYS A 789 35.99 64.53 -9.83
C LYS A 789 35.19 63.37 -10.43
N VAL A 790 34.03 63.08 -9.82
CA VAL A 790 33.12 62.05 -10.30
C VAL A 790 32.18 62.69 -11.31
N GLN A 791 32.15 62.14 -12.52
CA GLN A 791 31.11 62.42 -13.50
C GLN A 791 30.11 61.26 -13.52
N ALA A 792 28.82 61.56 -13.41
CA ALA A 792 27.76 60.57 -13.55
C ALA A 792 26.81 60.96 -14.67
N THR A 793 26.48 60.00 -15.52
CA THR A 793 25.41 60.11 -16.51
C THR A 793 24.24 59.25 -16.05
N VAL A 794 23.09 59.87 -15.82
CA VAL A 794 21.84 59.22 -15.42
C VAL A 794 20.89 59.28 -16.61
N THR A 795 20.49 58.11 -17.10
CA THR A 795 19.51 57.98 -18.18
C THR A 795 18.20 57.48 -17.60
N THR A 796 17.15 58.28 -17.69
CA THR A 796 15.78 57.92 -17.27
C THR A 796 14.92 57.67 -18.50
N ASN A 797 14.30 56.48 -18.56
CA ASN A 797 13.31 56.14 -19.57
C ASN A 797 11.94 56.05 -18.89
N ILE A 798 11.07 57.01 -19.22
CA ILE A 798 9.68 57.09 -18.75
C ILE A 798 8.80 57.05 -19.99
N ASP A 799 7.99 56.00 -20.12
CA ASP A 799 7.05 55.79 -21.23
C ASP A 799 7.68 55.95 -22.63
N GLY A 800 8.92 55.45 -22.79
CA GLY A 800 9.63 55.45 -24.08
C GLY A 800 10.32 56.76 -24.45
N LYS A 801 10.27 57.79 -23.60
CA LYS A 801 11.10 59.00 -23.73
C LYS A 801 12.36 58.86 -22.87
N GLU A 802 13.52 58.95 -23.51
CA GLU A 802 14.83 58.88 -22.87
C GLU A 802 15.34 60.29 -22.56
N GLU A 803 15.61 60.56 -21.29
CA GLU A 803 16.23 61.80 -20.82
C GLU A 803 17.58 61.48 -20.18
N VAL A 804 18.63 62.18 -20.60
CA VAL A 804 20.01 61.95 -20.17
C VAL A 804 20.52 63.16 -19.39
N LEU A 805 20.79 62.98 -18.11
CA LEU A 805 21.30 64.01 -17.21
C LEU A 805 22.75 63.71 -16.84
N LYS A 806 23.62 64.71 -16.93
CA LYS A 806 25.03 64.59 -16.56
C LYS A 806 25.36 65.45 -15.34
N PHE A 807 26.02 64.85 -14.36
CA PHE A 807 26.44 65.49 -13.13
C PHE A 807 27.95 65.39 -12.99
N GLU A 808 28.58 66.46 -12.50
CA GLU A 808 29.99 66.47 -12.13
C GLU A 808 30.12 67.11 -10.75
N GLY A 809 30.93 66.51 -9.89
CA GLY A 809 31.17 67.02 -8.54
C GLY A 809 31.98 66.07 -7.67
N THR A 810 31.98 66.31 -6.37
CA THR A 810 32.50 65.32 -5.41
C THR A 810 31.60 64.08 -5.37
N GLU A 811 32.14 62.93 -4.98
CA GLU A 811 31.39 61.67 -4.97
C GLU A 811 30.09 61.75 -4.15
N ALA A 812 30.14 62.47 -3.02
CA ALA A 812 28.98 62.70 -2.16
C ALA A 812 27.90 63.57 -2.82
N GLU A 813 28.29 64.64 -3.51
CA GLU A 813 27.36 65.53 -4.22
C GLU A 813 26.70 64.83 -5.41
N VAL A 814 27.47 64.01 -6.14
CA VAL A 814 26.97 63.27 -7.30
C VAL A 814 26.03 62.15 -6.86
N GLN A 815 26.34 61.46 -5.76
CA GLN A 815 25.46 60.43 -5.20
C GLN A 815 24.13 61.02 -4.71
N ALA A 816 24.16 62.16 -4.01
CA ALA A 816 22.94 62.84 -3.56
C ALA A 816 22.02 63.23 -4.73
N LYS A 817 22.58 63.67 -5.85
CA LYS A 817 21.80 64.00 -7.06
C LYS A 817 21.21 62.76 -7.74
N ILE A 818 21.91 61.63 -7.74
CA ILE A 818 21.40 60.36 -8.27
C ILE A 818 20.21 59.88 -7.42
N ASP A 819 20.33 59.98 -6.09
CA ASP A 819 19.28 59.52 -5.18
C ASP A 819 18.03 60.42 -5.21
N SER A 820 18.15 61.70 -5.56
CA SER A 820 16.97 62.55 -5.82
C SER A 820 16.24 62.22 -7.13
N ILE A 821 16.87 61.48 -8.05
CA ILE A 821 16.31 61.15 -9.37
C ILE A 821 15.70 59.75 -9.39
N LYS A 822 16.12 58.85 -8.51
CA LYS A 822 15.48 57.56 -8.29
C LYS A 822 14.08 57.76 -7.72
#